data_AF-A0A2J7Q415-F1
#
_entry.id   AF-A0A2J7Q415-F1
#
_cell.length_a   1.000
_cell.length_b   1.000
_cell.length_c   1.000
_cell.angle_alpha   90.00
_cell.angle_beta   90.00
_cell.angle_gamma   90.00
#
_symmetry.space_group_name_H-M   'P 1'
#
loop_
_entity.id
_entity.type
_entity.pdbx_description
1 polymer ?
#
loop_
_entity_poly.entity_id
_entity_poly.type
_entity_poly.pdbx_seq_one_letter_code
_entity_poly.pdbx_strand_id
1 'polypeptide(L)'
;MGIISHSKANTDVRCTAIQCFVMMIQVLNKSSPDQRQIEVGTIIQLYQDLLIELVMNEWHEKSSQTLCEMVIALRSLLTDSWTREQIQGVMVDNHVLDTVITIIEESTRFTFERQILASECVKALTSMLVGSSDGKEKLVRTSGYERLFAALRSIGPPSKGLLHALLTMAAEEEPSEQSKLKNADVLLLIVRWLGSVDADDQQWLAGESYKLCTSNLPSKTLACRQGVILAICQALEDHVKLSQKTANELIKLLEVLASHSITPYELKQTFLLLREDADLKFPYRIQVLHAISSVARKSDFVDCNSYFDIQRDSDGISVSGIKKWPGAGYGFSFHCWVQLDPIKEPQSLSPANYRRQLFSLLTSGGTGLEAFFRPDGALVVGISTKKEFLSASVTDFPLIEGQWHCVDICHMAARRPFGQRQLTVYIDGAQRMVASVKSPAMTDPFAFCTIGSVVQRHSNSSGAVVDGKSGDRGGLLSGGVMERGLLPTLINQVPNYFTLPLRSSTPLDPNVKSFPAGMQDTIWGSPTSLKGQVGLACLFQEALTPQQVKTLYDGGPNCFALFALEDVPEFIELTNKLVFCFSPAAYWNNLCLDLTPANMYEGHVVAAHCQTYSIKNAINGIGGVHALFPILENASTSDEGPDLSFLSPSVEKEYRLIEGHEGSVDSDEWEILPSSSYSDWKLEQNPISGFLSLLKNIIAGSPVNQEQLMKNNGLLIIGVLLTKAKPHLIDVNVLMAVQLLVEMARDIPNPALRQSLFQHILFNFRIWSRSQFHIRIGEAVAFLCNRWYSWY
;
A
#
# COMPACT_ATOMS: atom_id res chain seq x y z
N MET A 1 -28.01 14.56 -36.13
CA MET A 1 -26.63 14.45 -36.64
C MET A 1 -26.36 15.37 -37.83
N GLY A 2 -27.11 15.30 -38.93
CA GLY A 2 -26.84 16.15 -40.12
C GLY A 2 -26.91 17.68 -39.94
N ILE A 3 -27.60 18.19 -38.91
CA ILE A 3 -27.59 19.63 -38.56
C ILE A 3 -26.26 20.05 -37.91
N ILE A 4 -25.59 19.12 -37.22
CA ILE A 4 -24.35 19.36 -36.48
C ILE A 4 -23.16 19.39 -37.44
N SER A 5 -23.13 18.54 -38.48
CA SER A 5 -22.07 18.53 -39.52
C SER A 5 -22.18 19.69 -40.53
N HIS A 6 -23.31 20.38 -40.61
CA HIS A 6 -23.55 21.37 -41.66
C HIS A 6 -22.88 22.72 -41.38
N SER A 7 -21.79 23.06 -42.09
CA SER A 7 -20.91 24.23 -41.85
C SER A 7 -21.61 25.59 -41.79
N LYS A 8 -22.79 25.75 -42.43
CA LYS A 8 -23.61 26.98 -42.46
C LYS A 8 -24.63 27.14 -41.33
N ALA A 9 -24.85 26.13 -40.50
CA ALA A 9 -25.82 26.20 -39.39
C ALA A 9 -25.35 27.16 -38.28
N ASN A 10 -26.29 27.86 -37.63
CA ASN A 10 -26.01 28.74 -36.50
C ASN A 10 -25.46 27.93 -35.31
N THR A 11 -24.47 28.46 -34.60
CA THR A 11 -23.82 27.81 -33.46
C THR A 11 -24.86 27.39 -32.41
N ASP A 12 -25.78 28.28 -32.04
CA ASP A 12 -26.84 28.00 -31.05
C ASP A 12 -27.72 26.79 -31.41
N VAL A 13 -27.98 26.59 -32.71
CA VAL A 13 -28.77 25.47 -33.22
C VAL A 13 -27.98 24.17 -33.11
N ARG A 14 -26.66 24.22 -33.31
CA ARG A 14 -25.77 23.08 -33.09
C ARG A 14 -25.65 22.76 -31.59
N CYS A 15 -25.49 23.76 -30.72
CA CYS A 15 -25.48 23.59 -29.26
C CYS A 15 -26.76 22.88 -28.79
N THR A 16 -27.92 23.35 -29.28
CA THR A 16 -29.23 22.79 -28.94
C THR A 16 -29.36 21.34 -29.43
N ALA A 17 -28.91 21.05 -30.66
CA ALA A 17 -28.93 19.70 -31.19
C ALA A 17 -28.03 18.73 -30.40
N ILE A 18 -26.89 19.21 -29.89
CA ILE A 18 -25.99 18.45 -29.00
C ILE A 18 -26.67 18.19 -27.65
N GLN A 19 -27.37 19.18 -27.07
CA GLN A 19 -28.13 18.98 -25.84
C GLN A 19 -29.28 17.98 -26.02
N CYS A 20 -30.00 18.03 -27.15
CA CYS A 20 -31.02 17.04 -27.49
C CYS A 20 -30.43 15.63 -27.59
N PHE A 21 -29.21 15.49 -28.12
CA PHE A 21 -28.50 14.22 -28.17
C PHE A 21 -28.18 13.68 -26.77
N VAL A 22 -27.71 14.52 -25.86
CA VAL A 22 -27.45 14.16 -24.46
C VAL A 22 -28.73 13.64 -23.79
N MET A 23 -29.83 14.37 -23.93
CA MET A 23 -31.12 13.96 -23.37
C MET A 23 -31.62 12.65 -23.97
N MET A 24 -31.44 12.44 -25.28
CA MET A 24 -31.86 11.21 -25.96
C MET A 24 -31.16 9.97 -25.38
N ILE A 25 -29.84 10.03 -25.16
CA ILE A 25 -29.09 8.92 -24.55
C ILE A 25 -29.53 8.70 -23.10
N GLN A 26 -29.68 9.76 -22.31
CA GLN A 26 -30.11 9.66 -20.91
C GLN A 26 -31.51 9.02 -20.79
N VAL A 27 -32.44 9.36 -21.68
CA VAL A 27 -33.79 8.77 -21.73
C VAL A 27 -33.72 7.31 -22.15
N LEU A 28 -33.02 7.00 -23.24
CA LEU A 28 -32.88 5.63 -23.72
C LEU A 28 -32.26 4.71 -22.68
N ASN A 29 -31.27 5.20 -21.92
CA ASN A 29 -30.64 4.38 -20.89
C ASN A 29 -31.53 4.13 -19.66
N LYS A 30 -32.52 5.00 -19.42
CA LYS A 30 -33.55 4.81 -18.38
C LYS A 30 -34.67 3.86 -18.83
N SER A 31 -34.87 3.68 -20.12
CA SER A 31 -35.85 2.73 -20.68
C SER A 31 -35.37 1.27 -20.57
N SER A 32 -36.29 0.34 -20.34
CA SER A 32 -35.96 -1.10 -20.33
C SER A 32 -35.48 -1.56 -21.72
N PRO A 33 -34.56 -2.54 -21.83
CA PRO A 33 -34.03 -3.03 -23.11
C PRO A 33 -35.12 -3.45 -24.10
N ASP A 34 -36.21 -4.04 -23.59
CA ASP A 34 -37.35 -4.52 -24.39
C ASP A 34 -38.18 -3.38 -25.02
N GLN A 35 -38.01 -2.14 -24.54
CA GLN A 35 -38.68 -0.95 -25.05
C GLN A 35 -37.79 -0.13 -25.99
N ARG A 36 -36.52 -0.50 -26.17
CA ARG A 36 -35.55 0.23 -27.00
C ARG A 36 -35.64 -0.27 -28.44
N GLN A 37 -35.97 0.62 -29.38
CA GLN A 37 -35.86 0.32 -30.82
C GLN A 37 -34.44 0.52 -31.37
N ILE A 38 -33.59 1.26 -30.64
CA ILE A 38 -32.22 1.60 -31.03
C ILE A 38 -31.32 1.37 -29.81
N GLU A 39 -30.18 0.71 -30.02
CA GLU A 39 -29.19 0.51 -28.97
C GLU A 39 -28.40 1.80 -28.68
N VAL A 40 -28.07 1.99 -27.40
CA VAL A 40 -27.28 3.15 -26.93
C VAL A 40 -25.90 3.18 -27.62
N GLY A 41 -25.30 2.01 -27.86
CA GLY A 41 -24.02 1.88 -28.57
C GLY A 41 -24.06 2.46 -29.99
N THR A 42 -25.11 2.17 -30.76
CA THR A 42 -25.25 2.69 -32.13
C THR A 42 -25.31 4.23 -32.16
N ILE A 43 -25.97 4.83 -31.17
CA ILE A 43 -26.07 6.29 -31.07
C ILE A 43 -24.73 6.92 -30.69
N ILE A 44 -23.99 6.29 -29.77
CA ILE A 44 -22.64 6.73 -29.39
C ILE A 44 -21.68 6.58 -30.57
N GLN A 45 -21.80 5.50 -31.35
CA GLN A 45 -21.00 5.30 -32.57
C GLN A 45 -21.29 6.38 -33.62
N LEU A 46 -22.56 6.71 -33.88
CA LEU A 46 -22.93 7.82 -34.77
C LEU A 46 -22.37 9.17 -34.30
N TYR A 47 -22.22 9.34 -32.98
CA TYR A 47 -21.62 10.54 -32.40
C TYR A 47 -20.11 10.58 -32.53
N GLN A 48 -19.46 9.44 -32.36
CA GLN A 48 -18.05 9.27 -32.63
C GLN A 48 -17.73 9.52 -34.11
N ASP A 49 -18.49 8.95 -35.04
CA ASP A 49 -18.32 9.16 -36.48
C ASP A 49 -18.42 10.64 -36.84
N LEU A 50 -19.38 11.36 -36.23
CA LEU A 50 -19.53 12.79 -36.39
C LEU A 50 -18.34 13.57 -35.81
N LEU A 51 -17.81 13.17 -34.65
CA LEU A 51 -16.59 13.77 -34.09
C LEU A 51 -15.41 13.59 -35.06
N ILE A 52 -15.23 12.40 -35.61
CA ILE A 52 -14.17 12.11 -36.59
C ILE A 52 -14.38 12.92 -37.87
N GLU A 53 -15.61 12.99 -38.40
CA GLU A 53 -15.94 13.78 -39.59
C GLU A 53 -15.59 15.26 -39.39
N LEU A 54 -15.92 15.82 -38.22
CA LEU A 54 -15.60 17.21 -37.89
C LEU A 54 -14.09 17.43 -37.69
N VAL A 55 -13.36 16.42 -37.22
CA VAL A 55 -11.90 16.45 -37.09
C VAL A 55 -11.20 16.39 -38.46
N MET A 56 -11.73 15.62 -39.40
CA MET A 56 -11.14 15.44 -40.73
C MET A 56 -11.44 16.57 -41.71
N ASN A 57 -12.52 17.34 -41.48
CA ASN A 57 -12.89 18.51 -42.28
C ASN A 57 -12.08 19.77 -41.88
N GLU A 58 -12.04 20.82 -42.70
CA GLU A 58 -11.34 22.07 -42.34
C GLU A 58 -11.96 22.78 -41.11
N TRP A 59 -11.12 23.12 -40.13
CA TRP A 59 -11.57 23.69 -38.85
C TRP A 59 -11.67 25.22 -38.96
N HIS A 60 -12.88 25.75 -38.80
CA HIS A 60 -13.13 27.17 -38.58
C HIS A 60 -13.43 27.45 -37.09
N GLU A 61 -13.32 28.70 -36.65
CA GLU A 61 -13.59 29.14 -35.26
C GLU A 61 -14.96 28.68 -34.72
N LYS A 62 -15.98 28.63 -35.59
CA LYS A 62 -17.32 28.10 -35.26
C LYS A 62 -17.35 26.57 -35.12
N SER A 63 -16.53 25.87 -35.88
CA SER A 63 -16.39 24.41 -35.81
C SER A 63 -15.64 23.99 -34.55
N SER A 64 -14.63 24.75 -34.11
CA SER A 64 -13.92 24.49 -32.84
C SER A 64 -14.80 24.70 -31.60
N GLN A 65 -15.66 25.73 -31.60
CA GLN A 65 -16.64 25.91 -30.53
C GLN A 65 -17.64 24.74 -30.49
N THR A 66 -18.11 24.31 -31.67
CA THR A 66 -18.98 23.13 -31.78
C THR A 66 -18.30 21.87 -31.24
N LEU A 67 -17.01 21.65 -31.57
CA LEU A 67 -16.23 20.52 -31.06
C LEU A 67 -16.03 20.57 -29.55
N CYS A 68 -15.71 21.73 -28.99
CA CYS A 68 -15.58 21.92 -27.55
C CYS A 68 -16.90 21.57 -26.84
N GLU A 69 -18.02 22.05 -27.36
CA GLU A 69 -19.35 21.72 -26.83
C GLU A 69 -19.69 20.24 -26.97
N MET A 70 -19.25 19.58 -28.04
CA MET A 70 -19.41 18.14 -28.20
C MET A 70 -18.60 17.37 -27.14
N VAL A 71 -17.37 17.78 -26.87
CA VAL A 71 -16.55 17.18 -25.80
C VAL A 71 -17.19 17.41 -24.42
N ILE A 72 -17.72 18.62 -24.17
CA ILE A 72 -18.47 18.92 -22.94
C ILE A 72 -19.73 18.06 -22.84
N ALA A 73 -20.40 17.79 -23.95
CA ALA A 73 -21.59 16.95 -24.00
C ALA A 73 -21.27 15.49 -23.62
N LEU A 74 -20.13 14.95 -24.06
CA LEU A 74 -19.65 13.63 -23.60
C LEU A 74 -19.53 13.56 -22.07
N ARG A 75 -18.99 14.61 -21.45
CA ARG A 75 -18.91 14.71 -19.99
C ARG A 75 -20.30 14.79 -19.35
N SER A 76 -21.23 15.54 -19.96
CA SER A 76 -22.61 15.69 -19.45
C SER A 76 -23.44 14.41 -19.54
N LEU A 77 -23.10 13.48 -20.45
CA LEU A 77 -23.73 12.15 -20.51
C LEU A 77 -23.43 11.33 -19.25
N LEU A 78 -22.28 11.59 -18.63
CA LEU A 78 -21.73 10.79 -17.54
C LEU A 78 -22.00 11.41 -16.16
N THR A 79 -22.91 12.37 -16.01
CA THR A 79 -23.24 12.99 -14.71
C THR A 79 -24.13 12.12 -13.82
N ASP A 80 -24.99 11.28 -14.42
CA ASP A 80 -25.94 10.42 -13.68
C ASP A 80 -25.21 9.18 -13.11
N SER A 81 -25.17 9.06 -11.78
CA SER A 81 -24.41 8.00 -11.08
C SER A 81 -24.89 6.57 -11.37
N TRP A 82 -26.20 6.36 -11.56
CA TRP A 82 -26.80 5.04 -11.80
C TRP A 82 -26.49 4.47 -13.19
N THR A 83 -26.31 5.34 -14.19
CA THR A 83 -26.12 4.97 -15.59
C THR A 83 -24.68 5.10 -16.07
N ARG A 84 -23.80 5.69 -15.23
CA ARG A 84 -22.41 5.99 -15.55
C ARG A 84 -21.62 4.76 -16.01
N GLU A 85 -21.60 3.67 -15.23
CA GLU A 85 -20.77 2.49 -15.56
C GLU A 85 -21.17 1.86 -16.90
N GLN A 86 -22.47 1.76 -17.19
CA GLN A 86 -22.96 1.20 -18.44
C GLN A 86 -22.59 2.08 -19.65
N ILE A 87 -22.75 3.40 -19.53
CA ILE A 87 -22.40 4.33 -20.61
C ILE A 87 -20.88 4.38 -20.79
N GLN A 88 -20.09 4.36 -19.72
CA GLN A 88 -18.62 4.27 -19.77
C GLN A 88 -18.19 3.01 -20.53
N GLY A 89 -18.73 1.84 -20.19
CA GLY A 89 -18.43 0.59 -20.90
C GLY A 89 -18.69 0.71 -22.40
N VAL A 90 -19.88 1.21 -22.78
CA VAL A 90 -20.23 1.42 -24.19
C VAL A 90 -19.32 2.44 -24.88
N MET A 91 -18.93 3.54 -24.23
CA MET A 91 -17.99 4.51 -24.79
C MET A 91 -16.57 3.95 -24.96
N VAL A 92 -16.12 3.14 -24.00
CA VAL A 92 -14.84 2.42 -24.07
C VAL A 92 -14.86 1.44 -25.23
N ASP A 93 -15.93 0.66 -25.41
CA ASP A 93 -16.08 -0.31 -26.49
C ASP A 93 -16.11 0.38 -27.87
N ASN A 94 -16.82 1.51 -27.98
CA ASN A 94 -16.91 2.31 -29.21
C ASN A 94 -15.70 3.25 -29.43
N HIS A 95 -14.52 2.97 -28.85
CA HIS A 95 -13.28 3.71 -29.13
C HIS A 95 -13.35 5.24 -28.94
N VAL A 96 -14.29 5.75 -28.13
CA VAL A 96 -14.46 7.20 -27.91
C VAL A 96 -13.23 7.80 -27.22
N LEU A 97 -12.56 7.02 -26.35
CA LEU A 97 -11.29 7.42 -25.71
C LEU A 97 -10.20 7.76 -26.74
N ASP A 98 -10.01 6.91 -27.74
CA ASP A 98 -9.01 7.12 -28.79
C ASP A 98 -9.37 8.35 -29.65
N THR A 99 -10.65 8.52 -30.00
CA THR A 99 -11.13 9.68 -30.76
C THR A 99 -10.86 10.99 -30.03
N VAL A 100 -11.07 11.04 -28.71
CA VAL A 100 -10.78 12.26 -27.91
C VAL A 100 -9.29 12.56 -27.88
N ILE A 101 -8.41 11.55 -27.88
CA ILE A 101 -6.95 11.77 -27.99
C ILE A 101 -6.59 12.29 -29.38
N THR A 102 -7.16 11.74 -30.45
CA THR A 102 -6.94 12.21 -31.83
C THR A 102 -7.38 13.66 -32.03
N ILE A 103 -8.46 14.10 -31.37
CA ILE A 103 -8.87 15.51 -31.36
C ILE A 103 -7.74 16.42 -30.85
N ILE A 104 -7.02 16.01 -29.80
CA ILE A 104 -5.89 16.76 -29.24
C ILE A 104 -4.70 16.73 -30.20
N GLU A 105 -4.38 15.57 -30.79
CA GLU A 105 -3.28 15.42 -31.75
C GLU A 105 -3.44 16.35 -32.96
N GLU A 106 -4.63 16.35 -33.56
CA GLU A 106 -4.95 17.16 -34.74
C GLU A 106 -5.08 18.66 -34.40
N SER A 107 -5.39 18.99 -33.14
CA SER A 107 -5.49 20.39 -32.68
C SER A 107 -4.21 21.22 -32.88
N THR A 108 -3.06 20.55 -33.03
CA THR A 108 -1.74 21.16 -33.26
C THR A 108 -1.64 21.95 -34.57
N ARG A 109 -2.51 21.67 -35.56
CA ARG A 109 -2.49 22.30 -36.89
C ARG A 109 -3.06 23.73 -36.92
N PHE A 110 -3.57 24.27 -35.81
CA PHE A 110 -4.52 25.42 -35.85
C PHE A 110 -4.16 26.60 -34.93
N THR A 111 -4.76 27.78 -35.12
CA THR A 111 -4.36 29.06 -34.47
C THR A 111 -5.24 29.55 -33.29
N PHE A 112 -6.17 28.74 -32.76
CA PHE A 112 -7.11 29.15 -31.68
C PHE A 112 -6.64 28.78 -30.25
N GLU A 113 -7.46 28.98 -29.21
CA GLU A 113 -7.19 28.65 -27.79
C GLU A 113 -7.06 27.14 -27.52
N ARG A 114 -5.97 26.53 -28.01
CA ARG A 114 -5.67 25.09 -27.96
C ARG A 114 -5.71 24.51 -26.54
N GLN A 115 -5.33 25.30 -25.54
CA GLN A 115 -5.23 24.89 -24.14
C GLN A 115 -6.61 24.64 -23.49
N ILE A 116 -7.64 25.39 -23.86
CA ILE A 116 -8.99 25.21 -23.31
C ILE A 116 -9.61 23.91 -23.83
N LEU A 117 -9.50 23.67 -25.13
CA LEU A 117 -9.96 22.42 -25.74
C LEU A 117 -9.24 21.22 -25.12
N ALA A 118 -7.91 21.29 -24.96
CA ALA A 118 -7.14 20.24 -24.30
C ALA A 118 -7.61 19.99 -22.85
N SER A 119 -7.89 21.05 -22.09
CA SER A 119 -8.42 20.93 -20.72
C SER A 119 -9.79 20.24 -20.70
N GLU A 120 -10.71 20.61 -21.60
CA GLU A 120 -12.02 19.96 -21.68
C GLU A 120 -11.93 18.51 -22.16
N CYS A 121 -11.03 18.19 -23.10
CA CYS A 121 -10.76 16.81 -23.52
C CYS A 121 -10.23 15.96 -22.36
N VAL A 122 -9.28 16.48 -21.57
CA VAL A 122 -8.80 15.78 -20.37
C VAL A 122 -9.94 15.58 -19.36
N LYS A 123 -10.78 16.59 -19.10
CA LYS A 123 -11.95 16.44 -18.20
C LYS A 123 -12.94 15.40 -18.71
N ALA A 124 -13.18 15.33 -20.02
CA ALA A 124 -14.03 14.30 -20.64
C ALA A 124 -13.40 12.91 -20.47
N LEU A 125 -12.10 12.75 -20.75
CA LEU A 125 -11.35 11.51 -20.50
C LEU A 125 -11.44 11.09 -19.02
N THR A 126 -11.22 12.01 -18.09
CA THR A 126 -11.39 11.74 -16.65
C THR A 126 -12.78 11.20 -16.35
N SER A 127 -13.84 11.85 -16.85
CA SER A 127 -15.21 11.39 -16.60
C SER A 127 -15.51 10.00 -17.16
N MET A 128 -14.86 9.60 -18.25
CA MET A 128 -14.95 8.25 -18.82
C MET A 128 -14.18 7.20 -18.01
N LEU A 129 -13.13 7.60 -17.29
CA LEU A 129 -12.25 6.69 -16.55
C LEU A 129 -12.58 6.57 -15.06
N VAL A 130 -13.27 7.55 -14.48
CA VAL A 130 -13.64 7.54 -13.06
C VAL A 130 -14.40 6.26 -12.71
N GLY A 131 -13.85 5.46 -11.80
CA GLY A 131 -14.41 4.17 -11.37
C GLY A 131 -14.29 3.01 -12.36
N SER A 132 -13.88 3.24 -13.61
CA SER A 132 -13.78 2.20 -14.64
C SER A 132 -12.36 1.59 -14.69
N SER A 133 -12.21 0.35 -14.21
CA SER A 133 -10.95 -0.41 -14.36
C SER A 133 -10.64 -0.68 -15.83
N ASP A 134 -11.66 -1.07 -16.60
CA ASP A 134 -11.53 -1.57 -17.96
C ASP A 134 -11.07 -0.46 -18.91
N GLY A 135 -11.59 0.76 -18.73
CA GLY A 135 -11.17 1.93 -19.49
C GLY A 135 -9.71 2.30 -19.27
N LYS A 136 -9.23 2.24 -18.01
CA LYS A 136 -7.82 2.49 -17.69
C LYS A 136 -6.92 1.41 -18.28
N GLU A 137 -7.30 0.15 -18.13
CA GLU A 137 -6.52 -0.96 -18.67
C GLU A 137 -6.42 -0.88 -20.20
N LYS A 138 -7.50 -0.50 -20.89
CA LYS A 138 -7.48 -0.26 -22.34
C LYS A 138 -6.51 0.86 -22.72
N LEU A 139 -6.48 1.98 -21.98
CA LEU A 139 -5.50 3.05 -22.24
C LEU A 139 -4.07 2.62 -21.99
N VAL A 140 -3.80 1.82 -20.94
CA VAL A 140 -2.45 1.28 -20.70
C VAL A 140 -2.04 0.35 -21.85
N ARG A 141 -2.90 -0.59 -22.26
CA ARG A 141 -2.62 -1.55 -23.34
C ARG A 141 -2.38 -0.88 -24.70
N THR A 142 -3.10 0.20 -24.98
CA THR A 142 -3.01 0.95 -26.26
C THR A 142 -1.96 2.08 -26.21
N SER A 143 -1.21 2.21 -25.11
CA SER A 143 -0.30 3.34 -24.83
C SER A 143 -0.99 4.71 -24.98
N GLY A 144 -2.29 4.77 -24.67
CA GLY A 144 -3.11 5.95 -24.83
C GLY A 144 -2.68 7.11 -23.93
N TYR A 145 -2.15 6.83 -22.73
CA TYR A 145 -1.61 7.87 -21.85
C TYR A 145 -0.36 8.55 -22.45
N GLU A 146 0.58 7.78 -22.98
CA GLU A 146 1.78 8.33 -23.65
C GLU A 146 1.37 9.15 -24.88
N ARG A 147 0.39 8.65 -25.65
CA ARG A 147 -0.15 9.35 -26.81
C ARG A 147 -0.82 10.68 -26.43
N LEU A 148 -1.62 10.69 -25.36
CA LEU A 148 -2.22 11.88 -24.78
C LEU A 148 -1.14 12.90 -24.37
N PHE A 149 -0.13 12.50 -23.60
CA PHE A 149 0.91 13.43 -23.15
C PHE A 149 1.79 13.92 -24.31
N ALA A 150 2.05 13.09 -25.33
CA ALA A 150 2.73 13.54 -26.56
C ALA A 150 1.91 14.61 -27.29
N ALA A 151 0.60 14.43 -27.40
CA ALA A 151 -0.32 15.40 -27.98
C ALA A 151 -0.45 16.68 -27.13
N LEU A 152 -0.39 16.59 -25.81
CA LEU A 152 -0.40 17.77 -24.94
C LEU A 152 0.90 18.57 -25.03
N ARG A 153 2.06 17.88 -25.13
CA ARG A 153 3.38 18.52 -25.28
C ARG A 153 3.52 19.29 -26.60
N SER A 154 2.89 18.83 -27.67
CA SER A 154 2.95 19.51 -28.98
C SER A 154 2.11 20.79 -29.04
N ILE A 155 1.19 21.01 -28.08
CA ILE A 155 0.38 22.23 -27.99
C ILE A 155 1.21 23.42 -27.47
N GLY A 156 2.19 23.18 -26.59
CA GLY A 156 3.01 24.20 -25.95
C GLY A 156 3.01 24.10 -24.41
N PRO A 157 3.47 25.15 -23.68
CA PRO A 157 3.49 25.13 -22.22
C PRO A 157 2.07 24.99 -21.65
N PRO A 158 1.86 24.11 -20.66
CA PRO A 158 0.53 23.83 -20.14
C PRO A 158 -0.04 24.99 -19.35
N SER A 159 -1.33 25.27 -19.54
CA SER A 159 -2.06 26.17 -18.66
C SER A 159 -2.33 25.54 -17.29
N LYS A 160 -2.42 26.36 -16.23
CA LYS A 160 -2.79 25.89 -14.88
C LYS A 160 -4.11 25.11 -14.84
N GLY A 161 -5.09 25.47 -15.66
CA GLY A 161 -6.36 24.75 -15.79
C GLY A 161 -6.22 23.34 -16.40
N LEU A 162 -5.25 23.15 -17.31
CA LEU A 162 -4.90 21.83 -17.84
C LEU A 162 -4.19 20.98 -16.79
N LEU A 163 -3.24 21.57 -16.05
CA LEU A 163 -2.53 20.88 -14.97
C LEU A 163 -3.49 20.41 -13.86
N HIS A 164 -4.44 21.27 -13.47
CA HIS A 164 -5.50 20.89 -12.52
C HIS A 164 -6.34 19.72 -13.05
N ALA A 165 -6.76 19.76 -14.32
CA ALA A 165 -7.53 18.68 -14.92
C ALA A 165 -6.77 17.34 -14.94
N LEU A 166 -5.44 17.37 -15.13
CA LEU A 166 -4.59 16.18 -15.07
C LEU A 166 -4.44 15.64 -13.65
N LEU A 167 -4.34 16.51 -12.64
CA LEU A 167 -4.36 16.09 -11.23
C LEU A 167 -5.72 15.47 -10.86
N THR A 168 -6.84 16.07 -11.31
CA THR A 168 -8.17 15.48 -11.16
C THR A 168 -8.26 14.12 -11.86
N MET A 169 -7.57 13.93 -12.99
CA MET A 169 -7.49 12.63 -13.68
C MET A 169 -6.71 11.58 -12.88
N ALA A 170 -5.64 11.99 -12.18
CA ALA A 170 -4.85 11.13 -11.31
C ALA A 170 -5.60 10.70 -10.04
N ALA A 171 -6.39 11.62 -9.46
CA ALA A 171 -7.18 11.38 -8.25
C ALA A 171 -8.59 10.80 -8.54
N GLU A 172 -9.12 11.00 -9.74
CA GLU A 172 -10.53 10.83 -10.16
C GLU A 172 -11.56 11.67 -9.40
N GLU A 173 -11.08 12.55 -8.53
CA GLU A 173 -11.89 13.48 -7.74
C GLU A 173 -11.17 14.82 -7.72
N GLU A 174 -11.91 15.87 -7.37
CA GLU A 174 -11.28 17.18 -7.18
C GLU A 174 -10.19 17.06 -6.11
N PRO A 175 -8.97 17.56 -6.37
CA PRO A 175 -7.86 17.44 -5.45
C PRO A 175 -8.20 18.19 -4.16
N SER A 176 -8.31 17.44 -3.08
CA SER A 176 -8.54 17.86 -1.70
C SER A 176 -7.43 17.29 -0.83
N GLU A 177 -7.28 17.78 0.41
CA GLU A 177 -6.24 17.29 1.32
C GLU A 177 -6.34 15.78 1.63
N GLN A 178 -7.51 15.18 1.44
CA GLN A 178 -7.76 13.75 1.69
C GLN A 178 -7.89 12.90 0.42
N SER A 179 -7.60 13.47 -0.76
CA SER A 179 -7.78 12.77 -2.02
C SER A 179 -6.89 11.55 -2.17
N LYS A 180 -7.42 10.51 -2.81
CA LYS A 180 -6.70 9.24 -3.04
C LYS A 180 -6.14 9.19 -4.46
N LEU A 181 -4.92 8.66 -4.60
CA LEU A 181 -4.36 8.33 -5.91
C LEU A 181 -5.06 7.08 -6.44
N LYS A 182 -5.70 7.19 -7.61
CA LYS A 182 -6.39 6.06 -8.27
C LYS A 182 -5.85 5.77 -9.67
N ASN A 183 -5.12 6.71 -10.26
CA ASN A 183 -4.49 6.56 -11.56
C ASN A 183 -3.05 7.08 -11.51
N ALA A 184 -2.14 6.19 -11.16
CA ALA A 184 -0.71 6.50 -11.01
C ALA A 184 0.03 6.62 -12.36
N ASP A 185 -0.51 6.08 -13.45
CA ASP A 185 0.07 6.22 -14.80
C ASP A 185 0.06 7.68 -15.27
N VAL A 186 -1.02 8.41 -14.98
CA VAL A 186 -1.11 9.86 -15.26
C VAL A 186 -0.10 10.63 -14.43
N LEU A 187 0.03 10.30 -13.13
CA LEU A 187 0.98 10.95 -12.24
C LEU A 187 2.43 10.75 -12.70
N LEU A 188 2.79 9.54 -13.17
CA LEU A 188 4.11 9.25 -13.73
C LEU A 188 4.47 10.21 -14.87
N LEU A 189 3.52 10.46 -15.77
CA LEU A 189 3.70 11.35 -16.90
C LEU A 189 3.70 12.83 -16.52
N ILE A 190 2.94 13.21 -15.48
CA ILE A 190 3.01 14.55 -14.87
C ILE A 190 4.42 14.82 -14.35
N VAL A 191 5.01 13.91 -13.56
CA VAL A 191 6.36 14.07 -12.99
C VAL A 191 7.40 14.20 -14.10
N ARG A 192 7.31 13.37 -15.15
CA ARG A 192 8.20 13.47 -16.34
C ARG A 192 8.03 14.77 -17.13
N TRP A 193 6.87 15.42 -17.05
CA TRP A 193 6.59 16.65 -17.77
C TRP A 193 7.05 17.91 -17.02
N LEU A 194 7.39 17.82 -15.73
CA LEU A 194 7.76 18.96 -14.89
C LEU A 194 8.84 19.85 -15.52
N GLY A 195 9.88 19.28 -16.15
CA GLY A 195 10.97 20.04 -16.76
C GLY A 195 10.56 20.97 -17.93
N SER A 196 9.32 20.85 -18.44
CA SER A 196 8.81 21.72 -19.52
C SER A 196 7.75 22.71 -19.04
N VAL A 197 7.44 22.73 -17.74
CA VAL A 197 6.44 23.64 -17.12
C VAL A 197 7.14 24.88 -16.58
N ASP A 198 6.42 26.01 -16.47
CA ASP A 198 6.93 27.23 -15.85
C ASP A 198 7.26 27.03 -14.36
N ALA A 199 8.29 27.72 -13.85
CA ALA A 199 8.88 27.46 -12.53
C ALA A 199 7.89 27.54 -11.34
N ASP A 200 6.95 28.51 -11.36
CA ASP A 200 5.94 28.65 -10.31
C ASP A 200 4.94 27.50 -10.32
N ASP A 201 4.50 27.09 -11.51
CA ASP A 201 3.58 25.97 -11.70
C ASP A 201 4.27 24.62 -11.45
N GLN A 202 5.57 24.49 -11.72
CA GLN A 202 6.38 23.32 -11.35
C GLN A 202 6.33 23.08 -9.83
N GLN A 203 6.55 24.12 -9.03
CA GLN A 203 6.55 23.98 -7.56
C GLN A 203 5.17 23.56 -7.05
N TRP A 204 4.11 24.21 -7.54
CA TRP A 204 2.74 23.86 -7.17
C TRP A 204 2.40 22.41 -7.56
N LEU A 205 2.73 22.01 -8.79
CA LEU A 205 2.43 20.68 -9.30
C LEU A 205 3.19 19.58 -8.56
N ALA A 206 4.45 19.82 -8.20
CA ALA A 206 5.23 18.90 -7.37
C ALA A 206 4.66 18.78 -5.94
N GLY A 207 4.23 19.90 -5.34
CA GLY A 207 3.60 19.90 -4.02
C GLY A 207 2.26 19.16 -3.97
N GLU A 208 1.40 19.34 -4.99
CA GLU A 208 0.14 18.58 -5.08
C GLU A 208 0.38 17.10 -5.39
N SER A 209 1.37 16.78 -6.23
CA SER A 209 1.80 15.40 -6.49
C SER A 209 2.30 14.72 -5.20
N TYR A 210 3.05 15.45 -4.37
CA TYR A 210 3.48 14.99 -3.05
C TYR A 210 2.28 14.64 -2.17
N LYS A 211 1.35 15.57 -1.97
CA LYS A 211 0.15 15.35 -1.15
C LYS A 211 -0.66 14.14 -1.61
N LEU A 212 -0.88 14.01 -2.92
CA LEU A 212 -1.67 12.91 -3.50
C LEU A 212 -1.01 11.54 -3.27
N CYS A 213 0.32 11.47 -3.34
CA CYS A 213 1.08 10.25 -3.06
C CYS A 213 1.11 9.91 -1.57
N THR A 214 1.23 10.90 -0.69
CA THR A 214 1.53 10.67 0.73
C THR A 214 0.30 10.63 1.63
N SER A 215 -0.87 11.03 1.15
CA SER A 215 -2.10 11.16 1.96
C SER A 215 -2.55 9.86 2.64
N ASN A 216 -2.31 8.70 2.02
CA ASN A 216 -2.74 7.41 2.55
C ASN A 216 -1.82 6.26 2.09
N LEU A 217 -1.85 5.15 2.82
CA LEU A 217 -1.03 3.96 2.54
C LEU A 217 -1.32 3.32 1.15
N PRO A 218 -2.59 3.20 0.70
CA PRO A 218 -2.89 2.76 -0.65
C PRO A 218 -2.29 3.64 -1.75
N SER A 219 -2.36 4.97 -1.60
CA SER A 219 -1.74 5.94 -2.53
C SER A 219 -0.23 5.72 -2.62
N LYS A 220 0.45 5.59 -1.47
CA LYS A 220 1.90 5.34 -1.42
C LYS A 220 2.27 4.03 -2.11
N THR A 221 1.51 2.97 -1.83
CA THR A 221 1.73 1.65 -2.42
C THR A 221 1.53 1.67 -3.92
N LEU A 222 0.48 2.34 -4.41
CA LEU A 222 0.21 2.47 -5.85
C LEU A 222 1.29 3.30 -6.56
N ALA A 223 1.74 4.41 -5.95
CA ALA A 223 2.80 5.25 -6.48
C ALA A 223 4.13 4.50 -6.58
N CYS A 224 4.53 3.75 -5.55
CA CYS A 224 5.73 2.92 -5.59
C CYS A 224 5.62 1.83 -6.66
N ARG A 225 4.47 1.15 -6.74
CA ARG A 225 4.24 0.05 -7.69
C ARG A 225 4.34 0.48 -9.16
N GLN A 226 3.89 1.69 -9.49
CA GLN A 226 3.98 2.23 -10.85
C GLN A 226 5.34 2.89 -11.18
N GLY A 227 6.29 2.90 -10.24
CA GLY A 227 7.63 3.42 -10.49
C GLY A 227 7.73 4.95 -10.47
N VAL A 228 6.94 5.62 -9.64
CA VAL A 228 7.05 7.09 -9.45
C VAL A 228 8.46 7.50 -9.01
N ILE A 229 9.15 6.66 -8.21
CA ILE A 229 10.54 6.90 -7.79
C ILE A 229 11.47 6.98 -9.01
N LEU A 230 11.28 6.13 -10.03
CA LEU A 230 12.06 6.21 -11.27
C LEU A 230 11.81 7.50 -12.03
N ALA A 231 10.54 7.92 -12.14
CA ALA A 231 10.22 9.19 -12.80
C ALA A 231 10.82 10.40 -12.07
N ILE A 232 10.86 10.36 -10.73
CA ILE A 232 11.54 11.38 -9.93
C ILE A 232 13.04 11.39 -10.23
N CYS A 233 13.69 10.23 -10.26
CA CYS A 233 15.13 10.14 -10.57
C CYS A 233 15.42 10.71 -11.96
N GLN A 234 14.61 10.35 -12.97
CA GLN A 234 14.72 10.88 -14.34
C GLN A 234 14.54 12.40 -14.39
N ALA A 235 13.59 12.96 -13.63
CA ALA A 235 13.40 14.39 -13.55
C ALA A 235 14.59 15.10 -12.88
N LEU A 236 15.18 14.49 -11.85
CA LEU A 236 16.36 15.01 -11.15
C LEU A 236 17.65 14.90 -11.97
N GLU A 237 17.79 13.92 -12.86
CA GLU A 237 18.89 13.87 -13.84
C GLU A 237 18.89 15.16 -14.70
N ASP A 238 17.70 15.56 -15.15
CA ASP A 238 17.42 16.78 -15.92
C ASP A 238 17.30 18.06 -15.06
N HIS A 239 17.96 18.13 -13.89
CA HIS A 239 17.86 19.20 -12.88
C HIS A 239 18.00 20.64 -13.42
N VAL A 240 18.71 20.86 -14.54
CA VAL A 240 18.87 22.18 -15.17
C VAL A 240 17.51 22.80 -15.56
N LYS A 241 16.51 21.98 -15.85
CA LYS A 241 15.16 22.43 -16.23
C LYS A 241 14.24 22.65 -15.03
N LEU A 242 14.67 22.25 -13.83
CA LEU A 242 13.86 22.30 -12.62
C LEU A 242 14.24 23.51 -11.76
N SER A 243 13.23 24.12 -11.14
CA SER A 243 13.49 25.07 -10.07
C SER A 243 14.07 24.36 -8.84
N GLN A 244 14.93 25.05 -8.09
CA GLN A 244 15.49 24.54 -6.83
C GLN A 244 14.42 24.11 -5.82
N LYS A 245 13.29 24.84 -5.75
CA LYS A 245 12.18 24.48 -4.87
C LYS A 245 11.51 23.18 -5.34
N THR A 246 11.30 23.02 -6.64
CA THR A 246 10.73 21.81 -7.24
C THR A 246 11.63 20.60 -6.99
N ALA A 247 12.94 20.72 -7.19
CA ALA A 247 13.89 19.65 -6.92
C ALA A 247 13.83 19.19 -5.44
N ASN A 248 13.75 20.13 -4.50
CA ASN A 248 13.60 19.81 -3.08
C ASN A 248 12.29 19.08 -2.76
N GLU A 249 11.16 19.50 -3.33
CA GLU A 249 9.88 18.79 -3.14
C GLU A 249 9.91 17.37 -3.75
N LEU A 250 10.57 17.19 -4.89
CA LEU A 250 10.77 15.87 -5.48
C LEU A 250 11.66 14.97 -4.62
N ILE A 251 12.71 15.51 -3.98
CA ILE A 251 13.56 14.76 -3.05
C ILE A 251 12.77 14.38 -1.78
N LYS A 252 11.95 15.28 -1.24
CA LYS A 252 11.03 14.96 -0.13
C LYS A 252 10.06 13.83 -0.52
N LEU A 253 9.50 13.87 -1.72
CA LEU A 253 8.63 12.82 -2.24
C LEU A 253 9.39 11.49 -2.38
N LEU A 254 10.61 11.52 -2.92
CA LEU A 254 11.49 10.35 -3.02
C LEU A 254 11.76 9.75 -1.63
N GLU A 255 12.07 10.56 -0.63
CA GLU A 255 12.30 10.10 0.75
C GLU A 255 11.08 9.35 1.31
N VAL A 256 9.88 9.91 1.16
CA VAL A 256 8.65 9.31 1.71
C VAL A 256 8.28 8.02 0.97
N LEU A 257 8.41 7.99 -0.36
CA LEU A 257 8.12 6.79 -1.16
C LEU A 257 9.17 5.69 -0.92
N ALA A 258 10.46 6.03 -0.94
CA ALA A 258 11.54 5.08 -0.69
C ALA A 258 11.51 4.54 0.75
N SER A 259 10.98 5.31 1.71
CA SER A 259 10.72 4.84 3.08
C SER A 259 9.65 3.74 3.11
N HIS A 260 8.71 3.76 2.17
CA HIS A 260 7.65 2.74 2.06
C HIS A 260 8.13 1.51 1.27
N SER A 261 8.70 1.72 0.09
CA SER A 261 9.27 0.65 -0.74
C SER A 261 10.21 1.21 -1.80
N ILE A 262 11.35 0.56 -1.99
CA ILE A 262 12.30 0.88 -3.07
C ILE A 262 12.87 -0.39 -3.71
N THR A 263 12.73 -0.53 -5.03
CA THR A 263 13.30 -1.67 -5.76
C THR A 263 14.82 -1.54 -5.92
N PRO A 264 15.56 -2.64 -6.15
CA PRO A 264 16.99 -2.58 -6.45
C PRO A 264 17.31 -1.67 -7.65
N TYR A 265 16.45 -1.69 -8.67
CA TYR A 265 16.63 -0.84 -9.85
C TYR A 265 16.44 0.64 -9.52
N GLU A 266 15.40 1.01 -8.76
CA GLU A 266 15.19 2.38 -8.28
C GLU A 266 16.35 2.87 -7.42
N LEU A 267 16.79 2.05 -6.46
CA LEU A 267 17.93 2.38 -5.60
C LEU A 267 19.20 2.61 -6.43
N LYS A 268 19.43 1.79 -7.46
CA LYS A 268 20.54 2.00 -8.40
C LYS A 268 20.45 3.37 -9.07
N GLN A 269 19.29 3.74 -9.59
CA GLN A 269 19.09 5.07 -10.22
C GLN A 269 19.34 6.19 -9.21
N THR A 270 18.87 6.06 -7.97
CA THR A 270 19.16 7.03 -6.92
C THR A 270 20.66 7.14 -6.61
N PHE A 271 21.40 6.03 -6.60
CA PHE A 271 22.86 6.05 -6.43
C PHE A 271 23.60 6.65 -7.64
N LEU A 272 23.07 6.51 -8.86
CA LEU A 272 23.64 7.14 -10.04
C LEU A 272 23.61 8.68 -9.93
N LEU A 273 22.58 9.26 -9.29
CA LEU A 273 22.53 10.70 -8.99
C LEU A 273 23.65 11.18 -8.06
N LEU A 274 24.27 10.28 -7.29
CA LEU A 274 25.36 10.60 -6.36
C LEU A 274 26.76 10.49 -7.00
N ARG A 275 26.86 10.11 -8.28
CA ARG A 275 28.15 9.99 -8.98
C ARG A 275 28.63 11.34 -9.52
N GLU A 276 29.94 11.54 -9.54
CA GLU A 276 30.59 12.73 -10.10
C GLU A 276 30.95 12.58 -11.60
N ASP A 277 30.63 11.44 -12.23
CA ASP A 277 31.05 11.10 -13.60
C ASP A 277 30.25 11.79 -14.73
N ALA A 278 29.26 12.63 -14.40
CA ALA A 278 28.44 13.32 -15.37
C ALA A 278 29.08 14.67 -15.79
N ASP A 279 28.94 15.04 -17.06
CA ASP A 279 29.43 16.33 -17.60
C ASP A 279 28.88 17.56 -16.82
N LEU A 280 27.71 17.40 -16.20
CA LEU A 280 27.07 18.39 -15.33
C LEU A 280 27.03 17.86 -13.90
N LYS A 281 27.62 18.61 -12.95
CA LYS A 281 27.59 18.27 -11.53
C LYS A 281 26.16 18.41 -10.98
N PHE A 282 25.64 17.34 -10.40
CA PHE A 282 24.34 17.35 -9.72
C PHE A 282 24.43 18.08 -8.36
N PRO A 283 23.73 19.21 -8.17
CA PRO A 283 23.92 20.07 -6.98
C PRO A 283 23.27 19.51 -5.70
N TYR A 284 22.26 18.64 -5.82
CA TYR A 284 21.45 18.18 -4.68
C TYR A 284 21.91 16.86 -4.05
N ARG A 285 23.17 16.47 -4.28
CA ARG A 285 23.76 15.20 -3.82
C ARG A 285 23.67 14.99 -2.30
N ILE A 286 23.87 16.05 -1.51
CA ILE A 286 23.82 15.98 -0.04
C ILE A 286 22.39 15.70 0.42
N GLN A 287 21.39 16.35 -0.21
CA GLN A 287 19.98 16.13 0.12
C GLN A 287 19.51 14.73 -0.26
N VAL A 288 19.95 14.22 -1.42
CA VAL A 288 19.65 12.84 -1.84
C VAL A 288 20.33 11.84 -0.89
N LEU A 289 21.60 12.05 -0.51
CA LEU A 289 22.29 11.21 0.45
C LEU A 289 21.56 11.18 1.81
N HIS A 290 21.11 12.34 2.29
CA HIS A 290 20.33 12.45 3.51
C HIS A 290 19.00 11.71 3.42
N ALA A 291 18.25 11.90 2.33
CA ALA A 291 16.98 11.21 2.11
C ALA A 291 17.17 9.68 2.18
N ILE A 292 18.19 9.14 1.52
CA ILE A 292 18.52 7.71 1.55
C ILE A 292 18.94 7.27 2.96
N SER A 293 19.74 8.07 3.67
CA SER A 293 20.16 7.78 5.06
C SER A 293 18.96 7.74 6.01
N SER A 294 18.02 8.68 5.88
CA SER A 294 16.76 8.75 6.62
C SER A 294 15.88 7.53 6.33
N VAL A 295 15.74 7.15 5.06
CA VAL A 295 15.02 5.93 4.63
C VAL A 295 15.61 4.67 5.28
N ALA A 296 16.94 4.56 5.34
CA ALA A 296 17.61 3.42 5.96
C ALA A 296 17.46 3.36 7.49
N ARG A 297 17.13 4.48 8.13
CA ARG A 297 16.97 4.58 9.59
C ARG A 297 15.61 4.07 10.08
N LYS A 298 14.53 4.31 9.35
CA LYS A 298 13.12 4.10 9.79
C LYS A 298 12.68 2.65 10.07
N SER A 299 13.58 1.67 10.10
CA SER A 299 13.26 0.24 10.14
C SER A 299 12.89 -0.33 11.51
N ASP A 300 12.52 0.49 12.50
CA ASP A 300 12.29 0.00 13.87
C ASP A 300 10.87 -0.52 14.10
N PHE A 301 9.98 -0.43 13.11
CA PHE A 301 8.62 -0.99 13.16
C PHE A 301 8.53 -2.37 12.52
N VAL A 302 7.60 -3.20 13.01
CA VAL A 302 7.28 -4.52 12.45
C VAL A 302 6.57 -4.34 11.11
N ASP A 303 7.34 -4.17 10.04
CA ASP A 303 6.81 -4.01 8.69
C ASP A 303 6.64 -5.36 8.00
N CYS A 304 5.46 -5.61 7.41
CA CYS A 304 5.24 -6.77 6.55
C CYS A 304 5.64 -6.43 5.10
N ASN A 305 6.69 -7.09 4.59
CA ASN A 305 7.25 -6.85 3.26
C ASN A 305 6.37 -7.41 2.13
N SER A 306 5.46 -8.34 2.42
CA SER A 306 4.54 -8.86 1.41
C SER A 306 3.22 -9.25 2.05
N TYR A 307 2.13 -8.74 1.48
CA TYR A 307 0.79 -8.91 1.99
C TYR A 307 -0.24 -8.93 0.86
N PHE A 308 -1.42 -9.49 1.16
CA PHE A 308 -2.61 -9.39 0.33
C PHE A 308 -3.50 -8.27 0.88
N ASP A 309 -3.84 -7.30 0.03
CA ASP A 309 -4.76 -6.22 0.35
C ASP A 309 -6.20 -6.64 -0.03
N ILE A 310 -7.05 -6.79 0.99
CA ILE A 310 -8.40 -7.35 0.89
C ILE A 310 -9.42 -6.24 1.09
N GLN A 311 -9.94 -5.72 -0.02
CA GLN A 311 -10.77 -4.51 -0.03
C GLN A 311 -12.20 -4.76 -0.50
N ARG A 312 -12.42 -5.54 -1.56
CA ARG A 312 -13.77 -5.85 -2.05
C ARG A 312 -14.32 -7.09 -1.36
N ASP A 313 -15.65 -7.24 -1.34
CA ASP A 313 -16.28 -8.41 -0.71
C ASP A 313 -16.04 -9.72 -1.46
N SER A 314 -15.65 -9.63 -2.74
CA SER A 314 -15.14 -10.77 -3.52
C SER A 314 -13.69 -11.14 -3.17
N ASP A 315 -12.97 -10.26 -2.48
CA ASP A 315 -11.54 -10.43 -2.30
C ASP A 315 -11.22 -11.42 -1.16
N GLY A 316 -10.07 -12.08 -1.24
CA GLY A 316 -9.49 -12.94 -0.23
C GLY A 316 -8.89 -14.23 -0.80
N ILE A 317 -8.58 -15.18 0.07
CA ILE A 317 -7.91 -16.44 -0.27
C ILE A 317 -8.92 -17.57 -0.07
N SER A 318 -9.13 -18.39 -1.10
CA SER A 318 -9.96 -19.60 -1.03
C SER A 318 -9.10 -20.84 -1.23
N VAL A 319 -9.25 -21.82 -0.36
CA VAL A 319 -8.50 -23.08 -0.41
C VAL A 319 -9.45 -24.19 -0.82
N SER A 320 -8.98 -25.11 -1.65
CA SER A 320 -9.72 -26.32 -1.98
C SER A 320 -10.11 -27.11 -0.73
N GLY A 321 -11.33 -27.65 -0.71
CA GLY A 321 -11.86 -28.34 0.46
C GLY A 321 -10.95 -29.45 1.01
N ILE A 322 -10.69 -29.42 2.32
CA ILE A 322 -9.83 -30.36 3.04
C ILE A 322 -10.61 -31.67 3.26
N LYS A 323 -10.40 -32.64 2.36
CA LYS A 323 -11.14 -33.93 2.35
C LYS A 323 -10.79 -34.87 3.50
N LYS A 324 -9.57 -34.79 4.05
CA LYS A 324 -9.10 -35.63 5.16
C LYS A 324 -8.42 -34.73 6.19
N TRP A 325 -9.07 -34.54 7.33
CA TRP A 325 -8.55 -33.71 8.40
C TRP A 325 -7.67 -34.53 9.37
N PRO A 326 -6.35 -34.26 9.46
CA PRO A 326 -5.45 -35.01 10.34
C PRO A 326 -5.61 -34.65 11.82
N GLY A 327 -6.12 -33.45 12.13
CA GLY A 327 -6.24 -32.91 13.49
C GLY A 327 -7.46 -33.34 14.30
N ALA A 328 -8.26 -34.32 13.84
CA ALA A 328 -9.57 -34.65 14.44
C ALA A 328 -9.51 -35.00 15.94
N GLY A 329 -8.36 -35.51 16.42
CA GLY A 329 -8.11 -35.85 17.83
C GLY A 329 -7.26 -34.85 18.62
N TYR A 330 -6.59 -33.91 17.95
CA TYR A 330 -5.59 -33.02 18.55
C TYR A 330 -5.98 -31.54 18.53
N GLY A 331 -6.96 -31.17 17.68
CA GLY A 331 -7.40 -29.80 17.53
C GLY A 331 -6.80 -29.13 16.29
N PHE A 332 -6.64 -27.80 16.33
CA PHE A 332 -5.90 -27.03 15.32
C PHE A 332 -5.47 -25.67 15.84
N SER A 333 -4.59 -25.02 15.10
CA SER A 333 -4.26 -23.61 15.30
C SER A 333 -4.23 -22.87 13.99
N PHE A 334 -4.81 -21.68 13.97
CA PHE A 334 -4.67 -20.74 12.87
C PHE A 334 -3.77 -19.58 13.32
N HIS A 335 -2.70 -19.33 12.57
CA HIS A 335 -1.75 -18.25 12.80
C HIS A 335 -1.79 -17.30 11.61
N CYS A 336 -1.91 -15.99 11.84
CA CYS A 336 -1.78 -15.01 10.77
C CYS A 336 -1.28 -13.65 11.24
N TRP A 337 -0.65 -12.92 10.32
CA TRP A 337 -0.40 -11.48 10.47
C TRP A 337 -1.50 -10.68 9.77
N VAL A 338 -2.07 -9.69 10.47
CA VAL A 338 -3.19 -8.89 9.96
C VAL A 338 -3.04 -7.42 10.34
N GLN A 339 -3.45 -6.54 9.44
CA GLN A 339 -3.60 -5.10 9.67
C GLN A 339 -5.01 -4.70 9.23
N LEU A 340 -5.75 -3.99 10.10
CA LEU A 340 -7.10 -3.50 9.78
C LEU A 340 -7.06 -2.06 9.32
N ASP A 341 -7.80 -1.74 8.27
CA ASP A 341 -7.96 -0.36 7.83
C ASP A 341 -8.81 0.43 8.83
N PRO A 342 -8.47 1.72 9.05
CA PRO A 342 -9.22 2.55 9.97
C PRO A 342 -10.66 2.72 9.51
N ILE A 343 -11.61 2.60 10.45
CA ILE A 343 -13.01 2.88 10.12
C ILE A 343 -13.16 4.36 9.81
N LYS A 344 -13.41 4.67 8.54
CA LYS A 344 -13.95 5.98 8.17
C LYS A 344 -15.41 6.02 8.63
N GLU A 345 -15.77 6.97 9.49
CA GLU A 345 -17.16 7.22 9.90
C GLU A 345 -18.10 7.18 8.69
N PRO A 346 -19.25 6.48 8.75
CA PRO A 346 -20.24 6.54 7.69
C PRO A 346 -20.98 7.88 7.78
N GLN A 347 -21.09 8.57 6.65
CA GLN A 347 -22.07 9.64 6.41
C GLN A 347 -23.54 9.12 6.41
N SER A 348 -23.88 8.14 7.25
CA SER A 348 -25.24 7.65 7.44
C SER A 348 -25.53 7.48 8.93
N LEU A 349 -26.64 8.05 9.39
CA LEU A 349 -27.10 8.14 10.79
C LEU A 349 -27.46 6.79 11.47
N SER A 350 -26.79 5.70 11.10
CA SER A 350 -26.81 4.42 11.82
C SER A 350 -25.50 3.68 11.54
N PRO A 351 -24.72 3.23 12.55
CA PRO A 351 -23.63 2.31 12.29
C PRO A 351 -24.27 1.04 11.70
N ALA A 352 -24.07 0.79 10.41
CA ALA A 352 -24.45 -0.48 9.83
C ALA A 352 -23.77 -1.57 10.66
N ASN A 353 -24.53 -2.48 11.26
CA ASN A 353 -23.97 -3.60 12.00
C ASN A 353 -23.35 -4.54 10.94
N TYR A 354 -22.03 -4.52 10.80
CA TYR A 354 -21.28 -5.38 9.89
C TYR A 354 -20.09 -6.02 10.61
N ARG A 355 -19.59 -7.13 10.09
CA ARG A 355 -18.42 -7.85 10.64
C ARG A 355 -17.41 -8.19 9.56
N ARG A 356 -16.13 -7.94 9.83
CA ARG A 356 -15.01 -8.15 8.91
C ARG A 356 -14.48 -9.58 9.06
N GLN A 357 -14.67 -10.44 8.06
CA GLN A 357 -14.27 -11.85 8.14
C GLN A 357 -12.74 -12.01 8.09
N LEU A 358 -12.16 -12.78 9.03
CA LEU A 358 -10.74 -13.13 9.05
C LEU A 358 -10.49 -14.51 8.45
N PHE A 359 -11.14 -15.55 8.97
CA PHE A 359 -11.08 -16.88 8.36
C PHE A 359 -12.33 -17.70 8.63
N SER A 360 -12.59 -18.68 7.78
CA SER A 360 -13.71 -19.61 7.92
C SER A 360 -13.30 -21.02 7.53
N LEU A 361 -13.50 -21.97 8.45
CA LEU A 361 -13.33 -23.41 8.25
C LEU A 361 -14.67 -24.11 8.49
N LEU A 362 -15.42 -24.34 7.40
CA LEU A 362 -16.79 -24.87 7.46
C LEU A 362 -16.94 -26.17 6.65
N THR A 363 -17.73 -27.09 7.18
CA THR A 363 -18.19 -28.29 6.45
C THR A 363 -19.27 -27.92 5.42
N SER A 364 -19.61 -28.84 4.53
CA SER A 364 -20.74 -28.67 3.60
C SER A 364 -22.09 -28.46 4.30
N GLY A 365 -22.21 -28.91 5.57
CA GLY A 365 -23.39 -28.70 6.40
C GLY A 365 -23.40 -27.37 7.17
N GLY A 366 -22.45 -26.47 6.92
CA GLY A 366 -22.36 -25.16 7.58
C GLY A 366 -21.88 -25.22 9.05
N THR A 367 -21.38 -26.37 9.51
CA THR A 367 -20.79 -26.51 10.84
C THR A 367 -19.28 -26.30 10.78
N GLY A 368 -18.68 -25.68 11.79
CA GLY A 368 -17.25 -25.41 11.79
C GLY A 368 -16.87 -24.25 12.70
N LEU A 369 -15.76 -23.59 12.36
CA LEU A 369 -15.26 -22.44 13.10
C LEU A 369 -15.03 -21.26 12.14
N GLU A 370 -15.45 -20.07 12.56
CA GLU A 370 -15.24 -18.80 11.88
C GLU A 370 -14.63 -17.79 12.85
N ALA A 371 -13.80 -16.89 12.36
CA ALA A 371 -13.28 -15.77 13.13
C ALA A 371 -13.45 -14.47 12.35
N PHE A 372 -13.91 -13.43 13.03
CA PHE A 372 -14.18 -12.13 12.45
C PHE A 372 -13.91 -11.00 13.45
N PHE A 373 -13.69 -9.80 12.92
CA PHE A 373 -13.57 -8.58 13.70
C PHE A 373 -14.89 -7.82 13.71
N ARG A 374 -15.25 -7.34 14.89
CA ARG A 374 -16.28 -6.31 15.03
C ARG A 374 -15.75 -4.97 14.48
N PRO A 375 -16.63 -3.99 14.20
CA PRO A 375 -16.20 -2.67 13.78
C PRO A 375 -15.18 -2.08 14.75
N ASP A 376 -15.38 -2.20 16.07
CA ASP A 376 -14.46 -1.71 17.10
C ASP A 376 -13.10 -2.43 17.18
N GLY A 377 -12.75 -3.30 16.22
CA GLY A 377 -11.47 -4.02 16.16
C GLY A 377 -11.37 -5.23 17.11
N ALA A 378 -12.43 -5.53 17.87
CA ALA A 378 -12.48 -6.68 18.77
C ALA A 378 -12.64 -8.00 17.98
N LEU A 379 -11.80 -8.98 18.27
CA LEU A 379 -11.83 -10.31 17.65
C LEU A 379 -12.91 -11.19 18.27
N VAL A 380 -13.71 -11.83 17.41
CA VAL A 380 -14.74 -12.79 17.80
C VAL A 380 -14.51 -14.11 17.08
N VAL A 381 -14.53 -15.21 17.84
CA VAL A 381 -14.43 -16.57 17.33
C VAL A 381 -15.79 -17.25 17.48
N GLY A 382 -16.41 -17.58 16.35
CA GLY A 382 -17.67 -18.28 16.24
C GLY A 382 -17.49 -19.77 15.97
N ILE A 383 -18.21 -20.62 16.70
CA ILE A 383 -18.28 -22.07 16.46
C ILE A 383 -19.71 -22.42 16.09
N SER A 384 -19.89 -22.80 14.83
CA SER A 384 -21.18 -23.17 14.25
C SER A 384 -21.40 -24.68 14.39
N THR A 385 -22.48 -25.06 15.09
CA THR A 385 -22.94 -26.44 15.16
C THR A 385 -24.31 -26.57 14.50
N LYS A 386 -24.83 -27.80 14.35
CA LYS A 386 -26.16 -28.03 13.76
C LYS A 386 -27.31 -27.40 14.58
N LYS A 387 -27.10 -27.11 15.87
CA LYS A 387 -28.16 -26.66 16.79
C LYS A 387 -27.92 -25.25 17.32
N GLU A 388 -26.67 -24.90 17.56
CA GLU A 388 -26.26 -23.66 18.23
C GLU A 388 -25.04 -23.03 17.56
N PHE A 389 -24.94 -21.71 17.70
CA PHE A 389 -23.79 -20.89 17.37
C PHE A 389 -23.18 -20.36 18.66
N LEU A 390 -21.94 -20.78 18.96
CA LEU A 390 -21.21 -20.36 20.14
C LEU A 390 -20.25 -19.23 19.74
N SER A 391 -20.30 -18.08 20.40
CA SER A 391 -19.38 -16.96 20.15
C SER A 391 -18.51 -16.68 21.36
N ALA A 392 -17.20 -16.68 21.18
CA ALA A 392 -16.22 -16.21 22.16
C ALA A 392 -15.64 -14.87 21.69
N SER A 393 -15.67 -13.85 22.53
CA SER A 393 -15.28 -12.47 22.16
C SER A 393 -14.08 -12.03 22.99
N VAL A 394 -13.05 -11.50 22.34
CA VAL A 394 -11.92 -10.86 23.01
C VAL A 394 -12.25 -9.37 23.19
N THR A 395 -12.76 -8.98 24.35
CA THR A 395 -13.18 -7.59 24.62
C THR A 395 -12.06 -6.69 25.11
N ASP A 396 -11.02 -7.26 25.71
CA ASP A 396 -10.04 -6.50 26.49
C ASP A 396 -8.85 -5.99 25.66
N PHE A 397 -8.80 -6.36 24.37
CA PHE A 397 -7.71 -5.99 23.45
C PHE A 397 -8.22 -5.87 22.01
N PRO A 398 -8.91 -4.76 21.64
CA PRO A 398 -9.19 -4.47 20.25
C PRO A 398 -7.88 -4.21 19.50
N LEU A 399 -7.80 -4.67 18.25
CA LEU A 399 -6.63 -4.41 17.41
C LEU A 399 -6.50 -2.91 17.14
N ILE A 400 -5.26 -2.42 17.12
CA ILE A 400 -4.96 -1.03 16.80
C ILE A 400 -5.04 -0.89 15.28
N GLU A 401 -5.97 -0.05 14.81
CA GLU A 401 -6.15 0.20 13.39
C GLU A 401 -4.86 0.76 12.77
N GLY A 402 -4.51 0.28 11.57
CA GLY A 402 -3.30 0.70 10.88
C GLY A 402 -1.98 0.12 11.43
N GLN A 403 -2.00 -0.81 12.39
CA GLN A 403 -0.81 -1.55 12.82
C GLN A 403 -0.90 -3.05 12.48
N TRP A 404 0.26 -3.67 12.26
CA TRP A 404 0.37 -5.12 12.09
C TRP A 404 0.27 -5.82 13.43
N HIS A 405 -0.63 -6.79 13.51
CA HIS A 405 -0.82 -7.65 14.67
C HIS A 405 -0.68 -9.12 14.30
N CYS A 406 -0.10 -9.90 15.22
CA CYS A 406 -0.04 -11.35 15.11
C CYS A 406 -1.24 -11.96 15.84
N VAL A 407 -2.04 -12.76 15.14
CA VAL A 407 -3.23 -13.41 15.71
C VAL A 407 -3.10 -14.91 15.63
N ASP A 408 -3.18 -15.57 16.78
CA ASP A 408 -3.16 -17.03 16.90
C ASP A 408 -4.44 -17.53 17.57
N ILE A 409 -5.17 -18.39 16.87
CA ILE A 409 -6.43 -18.98 17.36
C ILE A 409 -6.22 -20.49 17.48
N CYS A 410 -6.06 -20.97 18.72
CA CYS A 410 -5.77 -22.35 19.06
C CYS A 410 -7.02 -23.06 19.60
N HIS A 411 -7.50 -24.07 18.88
CA HIS A 411 -8.59 -24.94 19.32
C HIS A 411 -8.03 -26.28 19.81
N MET A 412 -8.02 -26.49 21.12
CA MET A 412 -7.56 -27.73 21.76
C MET A 412 -8.66 -28.78 21.86
N ALA A 413 -8.33 -30.01 21.47
CA ALA A 413 -9.19 -31.18 21.71
C ALA A 413 -9.21 -31.56 23.21
N ALA A 414 -10.30 -32.23 23.62
CA ALA A 414 -10.50 -32.68 24.99
C ALA A 414 -9.53 -33.80 25.39
N ARG A 415 -8.83 -33.65 26.51
CA ARG A 415 -8.06 -34.75 27.13
C ARG A 415 -9.03 -35.72 27.83
N ARG A 416 -9.03 -37.00 27.41
CA ARG A 416 -9.97 -38.03 27.91
C ARG A 416 -9.77 -38.31 29.41
N PRO A 417 -10.80 -38.76 30.15
CA PRO A 417 -12.19 -39.02 29.72
C PRO A 417 -13.19 -37.89 30.04
N PHE A 418 -12.79 -36.85 30.78
CA PHE A 418 -13.69 -35.78 31.26
C PHE A 418 -13.24 -34.36 30.87
N GLY A 419 -12.18 -34.22 30.06
CA GLY A 419 -11.69 -32.92 29.62
C GLY A 419 -12.67 -32.23 28.69
N GLN A 420 -12.78 -30.91 28.84
CA GLN A 420 -13.50 -30.06 27.89
C GLN A 420 -12.56 -29.59 26.80
N ARG A 421 -13.10 -29.19 25.65
CA ARG A 421 -12.30 -28.55 24.59
C ARG A 421 -12.09 -27.10 24.96
N GLN A 422 -10.93 -26.57 24.61
CA GLN A 422 -10.51 -25.25 25.03
C GLN A 422 -10.14 -24.43 23.80
N LEU A 423 -10.68 -23.22 23.71
CA LEU A 423 -10.30 -22.22 22.73
C LEU A 423 -9.35 -21.24 23.42
N THR A 424 -8.19 -21.00 22.83
CA THR A 424 -7.22 -20.01 23.32
C THR A 424 -6.88 -19.06 22.18
N VAL A 425 -6.87 -17.77 22.47
CA VAL A 425 -6.51 -16.72 21.51
C VAL A 425 -5.32 -15.95 22.04
N TYR A 426 -4.29 -15.84 21.21
CA TYR A 426 -3.14 -14.99 21.45
C TYR A 426 -3.13 -13.83 20.44
N ILE A 427 -2.77 -12.66 20.93
CA ILE A 427 -2.57 -11.46 20.11
C ILE A 427 -1.20 -10.89 20.48
N ASP A 428 -0.33 -10.72 19.49
CA ASP A 428 1.05 -10.24 19.62
C ASP A 428 1.87 -11.08 20.61
N GLY A 429 1.77 -12.42 20.47
CA GLY A 429 2.47 -13.38 21.32
C GLY A 429 1.92 -13.52 22.75
N ALA A 430 0.97 -12.68 23.16
CA ALA A 430 0.39 -12.69 24.50
C ALA A 430 -1.00 -13.35 24.52
N GLN A 431 -1.26 -14.19 25.52
CA GLN A 431 -2.57 -14.84 25.69
C GLN A 431 -3.63 -13.81 26.10
N ARG A 432 -4.66 -13.61 25.27
CA ARG A 432 -5.73 -12.63 25.52
C ARG A 432 -7.03 -13.27 25.98
N MET A 433 -7.32 -14.48 25.54
CA MET A 433 -8.55 -15.19 25.92
C MET A 433 -8.30 -16.68 26.02
N VAL A 434 -8.93 -17.29 27.01
CA VAL A 434 -9.07 -18.73 27.17
C VAL A 434 -10.53 -19.02 27.49
N ALA A 435 -11.14 -19.93 26.76
CA ALA A 435 -12.54 -20.29 26.93
C ALA A 435 -12.77 -21.79 26.81
N SER A 436 -13.56 -22.37 27.70
CA SER A 436 -13.99 -23.78 27.59
C SER A 436 -15.23 -23.89 26.69
N VAL A 437 -15.13 -24.64 25.59
CA VAL A 437 -16.19 -24.71 24.57
C VAL A 437 -16.64 -26.14 24.31
N LYS A 438 -17.94 -26.33 24.10
CA LYS A 438 -18.53 -27.63 23.74
C LYS A 438 -18.64 -27.80 22.22
N SER A 439 -17.50 -27.99 21.54
CA SER A 439 -17.49 -28.23 20.09
C SER A 439 -17.56 -29.73 19.72
N PRO A 440 -18.24 -30.11 18.61
CA PRO A 440 -18.25 -31.49 18.13
C PRO A 440 -16.88 -31.90 17.57
N ALA A 441 -16.61 -33.20 17.51
CA ALA A 441 -15.41 -33.72 16.86
C ALA A 441 -15.38 -33.30 15.38
N MET A 442 -14.32 -32.59 14.97
CA MET A 442 -14.13 -32.11 13.61
C MET A 442 -13.60 -33.27 12.74
N THR A 443 -14.41 -34.31 12.61
CA THR A 443 -14.09 -35.51 11.81
C THR A 443 -14.54 -35.38 10.36
N ASP A 444 -15.50 -34.49 10.11
CA ASP A 444 -16.06 -34.24 8.79
C ASP A 444 -15.11 -33.37 7.95
N PRO A 445 -15.05 -33.56 6.62
CA PRO A 445 -14.21 -32.76 5.74
C PRO A 445 -14.68 -31.29 5.70
N PHE A 446 -13.71 -30.38 5.64
CA PHE A 446 -14.01 -28.96 5.43
C PHE A 446 -14.23 -28.70 3.95
N ALA A 447 -15.42 -28.23 3.59
CA ALA A 447 -15.78 -27.90 2.20
C ALA A 447 -15.38 -26.46 1.86
N PHE A 448 -15.41 -25.57 2.85
CA PHE A 448 -15.10 -24.15 2.70
C PHE A 448 -13.96 -23.78 3.64
N CYS A 449 -12.85 -23.34 3.05
CA CYS A 449 -11.71 -22.78 3.76
C CYS A 449 -11.38 -21.45 3.09
N THR A 450 -11.70 -20.34 3.76
CA THR A 450 -11.44 -18.99 3.25
C THR A 450 -10.70 -18.14 4.27
N ILE A 451 -9.84 -17.24 3.78
CA ILE A 451 -9.11 -16.26 4.59
C ILE A 451 -9.41 -14.87 4.02
N GLY A 452 -9.91 -13.97 4.87
CA GLY A 452 -10.28 -12.58 4.55
C GLY A 452 -11.53 -12.40 3.67
N SER A 453 -12.08 -13.49 3.13
CA SER A 453 -13.24 -13.48 2.23
C SER A 453 -14.52 -13.97 2.90
N VAL A 454 -15.67 -13.46 2.42
CA VAL A 454 -16.99 -13.93 2.83
C VAL A 454 -17.31 -15.26 2.16
N VAL A 455 -17.74 -16.25 2.95
CA VAL A 455 -18.19 -17.53 2.41
C VAL A 455 -19.47 -17.32 1.58
N GLN A 456 -19.37 -17.44 0.26
CA GLN A 456 -20.54 -17.45 -0.63
C GLN A 456 -21.31 -18.77 -0.45
N ARG A 457 -22.25 -18.77 0.51
CA ARG A 457 -23.21 -19.86 0.69
C ARG A 457 -24.10 -19.90 -0.56
N HIS A 458 -23.80 -20.78 -1.50
CA HIS A 458 -24.69 -21.05 -2.62
C HIS A 458 -25.99 -21.61 -2.03
N SER A 459 -27.06 -20.80 -2.01
CA SER A 459 -28.39 -21.35 -1.75
C SER A 459 -28.68 -22.30 -2.90
N ASN A 460 -28.65 -23.61 -2.65
CA ASN A 460 -29.16 -24.60 -3.58
C ASN A 460 -30.67 -24.40 -3.77
N SER A 461 -31.05 -23.44 -4.63
CA SER A 461 -32.28 -23.53 -5.41
C SER A 461 -31.95 -24.30 -6.69
N SER A 462 -31.51 -25.55 -6.53
CA SER A 462 -31.44 -26.50 -7.63
C SER A 462 -32.87 -26.84 -8.04
N GLY A 463 -33.23 -26.46 -9.26
CA GLY A 463 -34.53 -26.70 -9.86
C GLY A 463 -34.96 -28.15 -9.73
N ALA A 464 -36.01 -28.37 -8.94
CA ALA A 464 -36.82 -29.56 -9.06
C ALA A 464 -37.73 -29.37 -10.28
N VAL A 465 -37.37 -30.03 -11.39
CA VAL A 465 -38.32 -30.32 -12.46
C VAL A 465 -39.39 -31.22 -11.85
N VAL A 466 -40.57 -30.67 -11.58
CA VAL A 466 -41.73 -31.45 -11.16
C VAL A 466 -42.62 -31.64 -12.39
N ASP A 467 -42.58 -32.86 -12.91
CA ASP A 467 -43.54 -33.39 -13.88
C ASP A 467 -44.97 -33.21 -13.37
N GLY A 468 -45.83 -32.73 -14.26
CA GLY A 468 -47.23 -32.44 -13.96
C GLY A 468 -48.07 -33.71 -13.75
N LYS A 469 -48.99 -33.64 -12.78
CA LYS A 469 -50.34 -34.26 -12.83
C LYS A 469 -51.25 -33.72 -11.72
N SER A 470 -52.23 -32.92 -12.17
CA SER A 470 -53.65 -32.86 -11.77
C SER A 470 -54.09 -33.25 -10.35
N GLY A 471 -54.87 -32.36 -9.70
CA GLY A 471 -55.95 -32.79 -8.80
C GLY A 471 -56.27 -31.92 -7.58
N ASP A 472 -56.78 -30.71 -7.81
CA ASP A 472 -57.94 -30.10 -7.13
C ASP A 472 -58.15 -30.26 -5.60
N ARG A 473 -57.98 -29.17 -4.82
CA ARG A 473 -59.06 -28.46 -4.06
C ARG A 473 -58.53 -27.51 -2.97
N GLY A 474 -58.76 -26.21 -3.21
CA GLY A 474 -59.38 -25.27 -2.24
C GLY A 474 -58.58 -24.77 -1.03
N GLY A 475 -58.06 -23.54 -1.12
CA GLY A 475 -57.67 -22.73 0.04
C GLY A 475 -56.94 -21.46 -0.36
N LEU A 476 -57.69 -20.36 -0.53
CA LEU A 476 -57.16 -19.02 -0.78
C LEU A 476 -56.15 -18.58 0.30
N LEU A 477 -55.08 -17.90 -0.09
CA LEU A 477 -54.77 -16.51 0.26
C LEU A 477 -53.47 -16.07 -0.45
N SER A 478 -53.63 -15.09 -1.34
CA SER A 478 -52.57 -14.26 -1.91
C SER A 478 -52.43 -12.99 -1.05
N GLY A 479 -51.19 -12.50 -0.92
CA GLY A 479 -50.82 -11.27 -0.23
C GLY A 479 -49.56 -11.54 0.61
N GLY A 480 -48.40 -10.94 0.37
CA GLY A 480 -48.17 -9.54 0.05
C GLY A 480 -47.42 -8.93 1.23
N VAL A 481 -46.18 -8.51 0.99
CA VAL A 481 -45.44 -7.42 1.68
C VAL A 481 -46.02 -6.99 3.04
N MET A 482 -45.59 -7.63 4.13
CA MET A 482 -45.53 -7.03 5.47
C MET A 482 -44.83 -7.97 6.45
N GLU A 483 -43.54 -7.75 6.70
CA GLU A 483 -42.88 -7.93 8.00
C GLU A 483 -41.43 -7.39 7.91
N ARG A 484 -41.32 -6.07 7.67
CA ARG A 484 -40.07 -5.30 7.84
C ARG A 484 -40.25 -4.14 8.84
N GLY A 485 -41.37 -4.09 9.53
CA GLY A 485 -41.65 -3.05 10.52
C GLY A 485 -42.05 -3.75 11.81
N LEU A 486 -41.11 -3.81 12.74
CA LEU A 486 -41.24 -3.85 14.21
C LEU A 486 -39.96 -4.53 14.73
N LEU A 487 -39.20 -3.80 15.54
CA LEU A 487 -37.93 -4.15 16.22
C LEU A 487 -36.60 -3.54 15.67
N PRO A 488 -36.50 -2.21 15.48
CA PRO A 488 -35.22 -1.52 15.64
C PRO A 488 -35.06 -0.74 16.96
N THR A 489 -36.12 -0.56 17.75
CA THR A 489 -36.14 0.36 18.91
C THR A 489 -36.11 -0.31 20.29
N LEU A 490 -36.03 -1.64 20.39
CA LEU A 490 -36.02 -2.36 21.68
C LEU A 490 -34.64 -2.89 22.10
N ILE A 491 -33.60 -2.74 21.27
CA ILE A 491 -32.30 -3.42 21.50
C ILE A 491 -31.26 -2.51 22.18
N ASN A 492 -31.47 -1.19 22.26
CA ASN A 492 -30.48 -0.26 22.85
C ASN A 492 -30.70 0.09 24.33
N GLN A 493 -31.74 -0.43 25.00
CA GLN A 493 -32.00 -0.13 26.42
C GLN A 493 -32.66 -1.30 27.16
N VAL A 494 -32.02 -2.48 27.27
CA VAL A 494 -32.39 -3.45 28.31
C VAL A 494 -31.18 -4.29 28.75
N PRO A 495 -30.79 -4.26 30.05
CA PRO A 495 -29.93 -5.27 30.63
C PRO A 495 -30.71 -6.59 30.80
N ASN A 496 -30.10 -7.72 30.41
CA ASN A 496 -30.40 -9.08 30.91
C ASN A 496 -31.76 -9.77 30.59
N TYR A 497 -32.48 -9.48 29.49
CA TYR A 497 -33.80 -10.14 29.26
C TYR A 497 -33.95 -11.15 28.11
N PHE A 498 -32.88 -11.52 27.39
CA PHE A 498 -32.90 -12.69 26.48
C PHE A 498 -32.17 -13.90 27.09
N THR A 499 -32.58 -14.31 28.29
CA THR A 499 -32.27 -15.62 28.86
C THR A 499 -33.57 -16.32 29.26
N LEU A 500 -34.41 -16.66 28.28
CA LEU A 500 -35.42 -17.70 28.50
C LEU A 500 -34.73 -19.06 28.34
N PRO A 501 -34.76 -19.94 29.36
CA PRO A 501 -34.07 -21.21 29.31
C PRO A 501 -34.86 -22.19 28.43
N LEU A 502 -34.61 -22.20 27.12
CA LEU A 502 -34.78 -23.44 26.39
C LEU A 502 -33.71 -24.39 26.92
N ARG A 503 -34.13 -25.52 27.49
CA ARG A 503 -33.25 -26.57 28.03
C ARG A 503 -32.24 -27.06 26.97
N SER A 504 -31.09 -26.40 26.89
CA SER A 504 -29.83 -26.98 26.42
C SER A 504 -28.66 -26.10 26.89
N SER A 505 -27.97 -26.57 27.94
CA SER A 505 -26.68 -26.10 28.48
C SER A 505 -26.46 -24.58 28.61
N THR A 506 -26.44 -24.09 29.86
CA THR A 506 -25.72 -22.86 30.20
C THR A 506 -24.29 -22.95 29.65
N PRO A 507 -23.77 -21.90 28.96
CA PRO A 507 -22.37 -21.86 28.57
C PRO A 507 -21.51 -22.02 29.83
N LEU A 508 -20.49 -22.88 29.74
CA LEU A 508 -19.61 -23.23 30.86
C LEU A 508 -18.68 -22.09 31.28
N ASP A 509 -18.55 -21.06 30.43
CA ASP A 509 -17.56 -20.01 30.53
C ASP A 509 -18.23 -18.64 30.29
N PRO A 510 -18.00 -17.62 31.14
CA PRO A 510 -18.61 -16.29 30.98
C PRO A 510 -18.24 -15.60 29.66
N ASN A 511 -17.13 -15.99 29.02
CA ASN A 511 -16.66 -15.40 27.77
C ASN A 511 -17.35 -15.99 26.52
N VAL A 512 -18.16 -17.04 26.69
CA VAL A 512 -18.85 -17.73 25.58
C VAL A 512 -20.36 -17.52 25.66
N LYS A 513 -20.93 -16.98 24.59
CA LYS A 513 -22.39 -16.82 24.44
C LYS A 513 -22.90 -17.88 23.46
N SER A 514 -24.04 -18.51 23.77
CA SER A 514 -24.71 -19.47 22.88
C SER A 514 -25.96 -18.84 22.29
N PHE A 515 -26.13 -19.01 20.98
CA PHE A 515 -27.26 -18.51 20.20
C PHE A 515 -27.85 -19.63 19.34
N PRO A 516 -29.14 -19.55 18.96
CA PRO A 516 -29.71 -20.46 17.98
C PRO A 516 -28.97 -20.42 16.63
N ALA A 517 -28.81 -21.58 15.99
CA ALA A 517 -28.19 -21.64 14.67
C ALA A 517 -28.94 -20.73 13.68
N GLY A 518 -28.19 -19.96 12.88
CA GLY A 518 -28.73 -19.01 11.90
C GLY A 518 -28.93 -17.57 12.39
N MET A 519 -28.82 -17.29 13.70
CA MET A 519 -28.94 -15.91 14.23
C MET A 519 -27.67 -15.06 14.13
N GLN A 520 -26.59 -15.60 13.58
CA GLN A 520 -25.28 -14.94 13.44
C GLN A 520 -25.36 -13.53 12.81
N ASP A 521 -26.10 -13.37 11.71
CA ASP A 521 -26.14 -12.12 10.96
C ASP A 521 -27.03 -11.08 11.66
N THR A 522 -28.02 -11.53 12.44
CA THR A 522 -28.87 -10.66 13.26
C THR A 522 -28.10 -10.10 14.45
N ILE A 523 -27.22 -10.89 15.06
CA ILE A 523 -26.47 -10.51 16.26
C ILE A 523 -25.24 -9.69 15.91
N TRP A 524 -24.45 -10.16 14.94
CA TRP A 524 -23.14 -9.61 14.61
C TRP A 524 -23.11 -8.81 13.31
N GLY A 525 -24.25 -8.70 12.62
CA GLY A 525 -24.34 -7.97 11.37
C GLY A 525 -23.96 -8.79 10.13
N SER A 526 -24.14 -8.19 8.96
CA SER A 526 -23.79 -8.81 7.69
C SER A 526 -22.28 -9.02 7.57
N PRO A 527 -21.81 -10.19 7.12
CA PRO A 527 -20.39 -10.42 6.89
C PRO A 527 -19.90 -9.60 5.70
N THR A 528 -18.76 -8.94 5.88
CA THR A 528 -18.01 -8.23 4.84
C THR A 528 -16.62 -8.85 4.72
N SER A 529 -15.92 -8.51 3.64
CA SER A 529 -14.47 -8.75 3.54
C SER A 529 -13.72 -8.16 4.75
N LEU A 530 -12.47 -8.59 4.91
CA LEU A 530 -11.61 -8.14 6.01
C LEU A 530 -11.45 -6.62 6.09
N LYS A 531 -11.46 -5.90 4.95
CA LYS A 531 -11.15 -4.45 4.88
C LYS A 531 -9.82 -4.16 5.57
N GLY A 532 -8.75 -4.72 5.02
CA GLY A 532 -7.41 -4.67 5.58
C GLY A 532 -6.44 -5.58 4.85
N GLN A 533 -5.26 -5.74 5.42
CA GLN A 533 -4.15 -6.48 4.83
C GLN A 533 -3.86 -7.78 5.60
N VAL A 534 -3.53 -8.85 4.87
CA VAL A 534 -3.14 -10.15 5.43
C VAL A 534 -1.72 -10.51 4.97
N GLY A 535 -0.85 -10.80 5.93
CA GLY A 535 0.51 -11.28 5.71
C GLY A 535 0.58 -12.81 5.63
N LEU A 536 1.59 -13.39 6.27
CA LEU A 536 1.72 -14.84 6.43
C LEU A 536 0.48 -15.43 7.12
N ALA A 537 -0.07 -16.52 6.58
CA ALA A 537 -1.16 -17.28 7.18
C ALA A 537 -0.87 -18.79 7.18
N CYS A 538 -0.96 -19.42 8.34
CA CYS A 538 -0.64 -20.83 8.55
C CYS A 538 -1.79 -21.54 9.27
N LEU A 539 -2.05 -22.80 8.89
CA LEU A 539 -2.96 -23.69 9.59
C LEU A 539 -2.19 -24.91 10.09
N PHE A 540 -2.31 -25.21 11.39
CA PHE A 540 -1.67 -26.34 12.05
C PHE A 540 -2.69 -27.41 12.43
N GLN A 541 -2.31 -28.68 12.35
CA GLN A 541 -3.16 -29.83 12.70
C GLN A 541 -3.27 -30.12 14.21
N GLU A 542 -2.69 -29.26 15.05
CA GLU A 542 -2.76 -29.32 16.50
C GLU A 542 -2.79 -27.93 17.14
N ALA A 543 -3.08 -27.87 18.43
CA ALA A 543 -3.02 -26.64 19.21
C ALA A 543 -1.57 -26.26 19.56
N LEU A 544 -1.15 -25.05 19.21
CA LEU A 544 0.18 -24.53 19.52
C LEU A 544 0.34 -24.27 21.01
N THR A 545 1.55 -24.50 21.51
CA THR A 545 1.95 -24.15 22.88
C THR A 545 2.27 -22.66 23.00
N PRO A 546 2.18 -22.05 24.20
CA PRO A 546 2.53 -20.64 24.39
C PRO A 546 3.96 -20.29 23.96
N GLN A 547 4.91 -21.22 24.10
CA GLN A 547 6.29 -21.03 23.67
C GLN A 547 6.39 -20.97 22.14
N GLN A 548 5.73 -21.89 21.43
CA GLN A 548 5.70 -21.88 19.96
C GLN A 548 5.04 -20.62 19.40
N VAL A 549 3.95 -20.16 20.01
CA VAL A 549 3.29 -18.90 19.63
C VAL A 549 4.24 -17.72 19.80
N LYS A 550 4.95 -17.66 20.93
CA LYS A 550 5.94 -16.62 21.17
C LYS A 550 7.07 -16.67 20.13
N THR A 551 7.58 -17.85 19.81
CA THR A 551 8.62 -18.00 18.77
C THR A 551 8.14 -17.54 17.39
N LEU A 552 6.89 -17.82 17.02
CA LEU A 552 6.29 -17.34 15.76
C LEU A 552 6.15 -15.81 15.75
N TYR A 553 5.72 -15.21 16.87
CA TYR A 553 5.63 -13.76 17.00
C TYR A 553 7.00 -13.07 16.97
N ASP A 554 7.97 -13.58 17.74
CA ASP A 554 9.34 -13.06 17.80
C ASP A 554 10.06 -13.19 16.43
N GLY A 555 9.64 -14.17 15.62
CA GLY A 555 10.05 -14.29 14.22
C GLY A 555 9.54 -13.15 13.33
N GLY A 556 8.38 -12.56 13.62
CA GLY A 556 7.82 -11.45 12.84
C GLY A 556 7.18 -11.87 11.49
N PRO A 557 6.55 -10.93 10.78
CA PRO A 557 5.71 -11.20 9.59
C PRO A 557 6.49 -11.66 8.36
N ASN A 558 7.80 -11.38 8.30
CA ASN A 558 8.65 -11.64 7.13
C ASN A 558 9.45 -12.94 7.24
N CYS A 559 9.35 -13.66 8.34
CA CYS A 559 10.20 -14.80 8.62
C CYS A 559 9.64 -16.09 7.99
N PHE A 560 9.56 -16.12 6.66
CA PHE A 560 9.27 -17.36 5.92
C PHE A 560 10.40 -18.40 6.08
N ALA A 561 11.62 -17.96 6.42
CA ALA A 561 12.75 -18.83 6.71
C ALA A 561 12.57 -19.70 7.97
N LEU A 562 11.62 -19.40 8.86
CA LEU A 562 11.33 -20.24 10.04
C LEU A 562 11.06 -21.69 9.67
N PHE A 563 10.49 -21.94 8.49
CA PHE A 563 10.17 -23.29 8.00
C PHE A 563 11.19 -23.84 6.98
N ALA A 564 12.21 -23.05 6.63
CA ALA A 564 13.31 -23.45 5.74
C ALA A 564 14.61 -23.77 6.48
N LEU A 565 14.70 -23.46 7.77
CA LEU A 565 15.85 -23.76 8.63
C LEU A 565 15.80 -25.23 9.06
N GLU A 566 16.48 -26.10 8.31
CA GLU A 566 16.63 -27.52 8.63
C GLU A 566 17.47 -27.78 9.90
N ASP A 567 18.12 -26.75 10.46
CA ASP A 567 19.13 -26.89 11.52
C ASP A 567 18.58 -26.72 12.96
N VAL A 568 17.31 -26.32 13.15
CA VAL A 568 16.73 -26.08 14.48
C VAL A 568 15.58 -27.07 14.76
N PRO A 569 15.71 -27.97 15.77
CA PRO A 569 14.75 -29.03 16.04
C PRO A 569 13.31 -28.56 16.30
N GLU A 570 13.14 -27.40 16.95
CA GLU A 570 11.84 -26.83 17.29
C GLU A 570 11.02 -26.47 16.04
N PHE A 571 11.69 -25.99 14.98
CA PHE A 571 11.03 -25.62 13.72
C PHE A 571 10.67 -26.84 12.86
N ILE A 572 11.44 -27.92 12.94
CA ILE A 572 11.12 -29.19 12.29
C ILE A 572 9.81 -29.75 12.87
N GLU A 573 9.65 -29.69 14.18
CA GLU A 573 8.42 -30.14 14.86
C GLU A 573 7.20 -29.32 14.42
N LEU A 574 7.33 -27.98 14.36
CA LEU A 574 6.30 -27.07 13.85
C LEU A 574 5.94 -27.36 12.39
N THR A 575 6.95 -27.58 11.54
CA THR A 575 6.76 -27.82 10.10
C THR A 575 5.98 -29.11 9.85
N ASN A 576 6.27 -30.18 10.61
CA ASN A 576 5.53 -31.45 10.53
C ASN A 576 4.06 -31.35 10.96
N LYS A 577 3.68 -30.27 11.65
CA LYS A 577 2.32 -30.01 12.13
C LYS A 577 1.53 -29.09 11.19
N LEU A 578 2.16 -28.49 10.19
CA LEU A 578 1.47 -27.62 9.24
C LEU A 578 0.57 -28.43 8.30
N VAL A 579 -0.66 -27.93 8.12
CA VAL A 579 -1.59 -28.36 7.08
C VAL A 579 -1.33 -27.57 5.81
N PHE A 580 -1.21 -26.25 5.92
CA PHE A 580 -0.78 -25.36 4.84
C PHE A 580 -0.04 -24.15 5.42
N CYS A 581 0.81 -23.54 4.61
CA CYS A 581 1.50 -22.29 4.91
C CYS A 581 1.45 -21.37 3.69
N PHE A 582 0.63 -20.32 3.75
CA PHE A 582 0.52 -19.32 2.69
C PHE A 582 1.31 -18.09 3.07
N SER A 583 2.42 -17.90 2.38
CA SER A 583 3.15 -16.64 2.39
C SER A 583 2.78 -15.83 1.15
N PRO A 584 2.42 -14.54 1.29
CA PRO A 584 2.26 -13.67 0.14
C PRO A 584 3.50 -13.60 -0.77
N ALA A 585 4.69 -13.92 -0.27
CA ALA A 585 5.91 -14.01 -1.09
C ALA A 585 5.90 -15.19 -2.09
N ALA A 586 5.04 -16.21 -1.88
CA ALA A 586 4.89 -17.39 -2.74
C ALA A 586 3.69 -17.27 -3.70
N TYR A 587 3.29 -16.04 -4.02
CA TYR A 587 2.17 -15.73 -4.90
C TYR A 587 2.59 -15.70 -6.37
N TRP A 588 1.81 -16.36 -7.24
CA TRP A 588 1.96 -16.31 -8.69
C TRP A 588 0.61 -16.53 -9.39
N ASN A 589 0.21 -15.62 -10.29
CA ASN A 589 -0.99 -15.74 -11.14
C ASN A 589 -2.28 -16.18 -10.41
N ASN A 590 -2.72 -15.41 -9.42
CA ASN A 590 -3.92 -15.70 -8.60
C ASN A 590 -3.83 -17.00 -7.77
N LEU A 591 -2.65 -17.62 -7.67
CA LEU A 591 -2.39 -18.78 -6.83
C LEU A 591 -1.31 -18.45 -5.80
N CYS A 592 -1.55 -18.85 -4.56
CA CYS A 592 -0.56 -18.85 -3.49
C CYS A 592 -0.15 -20.31 -3.25
N LEU A 593 1.15 -20.58 -3.46
CA LEU A 593 1.70 -21.92 -3.28
C LEU A 593 1.76 -22.28 -1.80
N ASP A 594 1.48 -23.54 -1.49
CA ASP A 594 1.64 -24.08 -0.14
C ASP A 594 3.11 -24.38 0.12
N LEU A 595 3.69 -23.67 1.09
CA LEU A 595 5.08 -23.81 1.47
C LEU A 595 5.36 -25.02 2.37
N THR A 596 4.35 -25.84 2.68
CA THR A 596 4.59 -27.10 3.40
C THR A 596 5.35 -28.10 2.55
N PRO A 597 6.13 -29.03 3.15
CA PRO A 597 6.82 -30.08 2.41
C PRO A 597 5.89 -30.98 1.58
N ALA A 598 4.61 -31.06 1.98
CA ALA A 598 3.60 -31.85 1.29
C ALA A 598 3.01 -31.12 0.07
N ASN A 599 3.04 -29.78 0.04
CA ASN A 599 2.51 -28.90 -1.02
C ASN A 599 1.15 -29.39 -1.55
N MET A 600 0.19 -29.58 -0.64
CA MET A 600 -1.07 -30.29 -0.95
C MET A 600 -2.22 -29.35 -1.27
N TYR A 601 -2.17 -28.09 -0.81
CA TYR A 601 -3.31 -27.18 -0.84
C TYR A 601 -2.97 -25.86 -1.52
N GLU A 602 -3.33 -25.71 -2.79
CA GLU A 602 -3.18 -24.41 -3.46
C GLU A 602 -4.25 -23.41 -2.96
N GLY A 603 -3.81 -22.20 -2.61
CA GLY A 603 -4.70 -21.09 -2.26
C GLY A 603 -5.03 -20.24 -3.48
N HIS A 604 -6.28 -20.20 -3.90
CA HIS A 604 -6.73 -19.29 -4.95
C HIS A 604 -6.96 -17.89 -4.35
N VAL A 605 -6.17 -16.93 -4.79
CA VAL A 605 -6.17 -15.56 -4.27
C VAL A 605 -6.91 -14.65 -5.25
N VAL A 606 -7.95 -14.00 -4.75
CA VAL A 606 -8.63 -12.88 -5.40
C VAL A 606 -8.34 -11.65 -4.56
N ALA A 607 -7.14 -11.10 -4.61
CA ALA A 607 -6.79 -9.92 -3.83
C ALA A 607 -5.63 -9.18 -4.50
N ALA A 608 -5.44 -7.91 -4.17
CA ALA A 608 -4.27 -7.20 -4.64
C ALA A 608 -3.05 -7.70 -3.86
N HIS A 609 -2.10 -8.33 -4.56
CA HIS A 609 -0.80 -8.66 -3.98
C HIS A 609 0.08 -7.42 -3.94
N CYS A 610 0.63 -7.15 -2.75
CA CYS A 610 1.53 -6.03 -2.48
C CYS A 610 2.86 -6.58 -1.94
N GLN A 611 3.94 -6.01 -2.45
CA GLN A 611 5.29 -6.32 -1.98
C GLN A 611 6.05 -5.00 -1.81
N THR A 612 6.60 -4.80 -0.62
CA THR A 612 7.45 -3.67 -0.27
C THR A 612 8.88 -4.16 -0.08
N TYR A 613 9.82 -3.33 -0.54
CA TYR A 613 11.24 -3.63 -0.48
C TYR A 613 11.92 -2.59 0.41
N SER A 614 12.45 -3.04 1.55
CA SER A 614 13.29 -2.17 2.38
C SER A 614 14.61 -1.87 1.66
N ILE A 615 15.15 -0.67 1.87
CA ILE A 615 16.45 -0.30 1.29
C ILE A 615 17.58 -1.26 1.70
N LYS A 616 17.51 -1.81 2.92
CA LYS A 616 18.47 -2.78 3.47
C LYS A 616 18.47 -4.10 2.69
N ASN A 617 17.34 -4.46 2.08
CA ASN A 617 17.22 -5.62 1.20
C ASN A 617 17.51 -5.26 -0.26
N ALA A 618 17.02 -4.10 -0.74
CA ALA A 618 17.20 -3.65 -2.11
C ALA A 618 18.67 -3.50 -2.50
N ILE A 619 19.52 -3.06 -1.56
CA ILE A 619 20.96 -2.91 -1.78
C ILE A 619 21.65 -4.23 -2.16
N ASN A 620 21.14 -5.37 -1.69
CA ASN A 620 21.67 -6.69 -2.03
C ASN A 620 21.50 -7.03 -3.51
N GLY A 621 20.47 -6.47 -4.17
CA GLY A 621 20.24 -6.66 -5.59
C GLY A 621 21.19 -5.89 -6.52
N ILE A 622 21.98 -4.94 -5.99
CA ILE A 622 22.88 -4.08 -6.78
C ILE A 622 24.37 -4.26 -6.43
N GLY A 623 24.71 -5.27 -5.63
CA GLY A 623 26.09 -5.56 -5.20
C GLY A 623 26.32 -5.49 -3.69
N GLY A 624 25.26 -5.31 -2.90
CA GLY A 624 25.32 -5.28 -1.44
C GLY A 624 25.93 -3.99 -0.90
N VAL A 625 26.40 -4.03 0.35
CA VAL A 625 26.96 -2.84 1.04
C VAL A 625 28.12 -2.18 0.27
N HIS A 626 28.85 -2.95 -0.55
CA HIS A 626 29.95 -2.46 -1.39
C HIS A 626 29.52 -1.47 -2.46
N ALA A 627 28.23 -1.47 -2.85
CA ALA A 627 27.67 -0.50 -3.78
C ALA A 627 27.77 0.95 -3.25
N LEU A 628 27.99 1.14 -1.94
CA LEU A 628 28.19 2.44 -1.32
C LEU A 628 29.62 2.98 -1.50
N PHE A 629 30.62 2.14 -1.79
CA PHE A 629 32.04 2.56 -1.77
C PHE A 629 32.38 3.65 -2.81
N PRO A 630 31.81 3.64 -4.03
CA PRO A 630 32.01 4.74 -4.97
C PRO A 630 31.56 6.10 -4.41
N ILE A 631 30.56 6.13 -3.53
CA ILE A 631 30.09 7.37 -2.88
C ILE A 631 31.21 7.94 -1.99
N LEU A 632 31.89 7.08 -1.22
CA LEU A 632 33.03 7.49 -0.39
C LEU A 632 34.24 7.91 -1.22
N GLU A 633 34.51 7.20 -2.32
CA GLU A 633 35.61 7.54 -3.23
C GLU A 633 35.40 8.95 -3.82
N ASN A 634 34.21 9.24 -4.33
CA ASN A 634 33.85 10.57 -4.84
C ASN A 634 33.90 11.65 -3.74
N ALA A 635 33.38 11.33 -2.55
CA ALA A 635 33.44 12.24 -1.40
C ALA A 635 34.87 12.57 -0.99
N SER A 636 35.83 11.66 -1.22
CA SER A 636 37.24 11.85 -0.87
C SER A 636 38.00 12.73 -1.87
N THR A 637 37.52 12.82 -3.12
CA THR A 637 38.16 13.55 -4.22
C THR A 637 37.60 14.94 -4.46
N SER A 638 36.41 15.26 -3.95
CA SER A 638 35.76 16.55 -4.14
C SER A 638 36.63 17.73 -3.64
N ASP A 639 36.81 18.77 -4.46
CA ASP A 639 37.58 19.99 -4.15
C ASP A 639 36.72 21.12 -3.54
N GLU A 640 35.40 20.99 -3.63
CA GLU A 640 34.44 21.98 -3.17
C GLU A 640 33.91 21.56 -1.80
N GLY A 641 34.04 22.44 -0.80
CA GLY A 641 33.25 22.34 0.43
C GLY A 641 31.75 22.34 0.12
N PRO A 642 30.88 22.00 1.08
CA PRO A 642 29.43 21.99 0.82
C PRO A 642 28.99 23.38 0.33
N ASP A 643 28.55 23.48 -0.93
CA ASP A 643 27.97 24.71 -1.45
C ASP A 643 26.57 24.86 -0.88
N LEU A 644 26.47 25.63 0.21
CA LEU A 644 25.22 25.85 0.96
C LEU A 644 24.25 26.80 0.23
N SER A 645 24.64 27.36 -0.93
CA SER A 645 23.78 28.28 -1.71
C SER A 645 22.51 27.59 -2.25
N PHE A 646 22.50 26.25 -2.33
CA PHE A 646 21.35 25.44 -2.74
C PHE A 646 20.37 25.13 -1.61
N LEU A 647 20.59 25.62 -0.39
CA LEU A 647 19.64 25.47 0.71
C LEU A 647 18.57 26.56 0.64
N SER A 648 17.30 26.15 0.55
CA SER A 648 16.19 27.09 0.66
C SER A 648 16.07 27.56 2.12
N PRO A 649 15.84 28.87 2.39
CA PRO A 649 15.58 29.37 3.75
C PRO A 649 14.38 28.70 4.44
N SER A 650 13.49 28.08 3.66
CA SER A 650 12.37 27.29 4.16
C SER A 650 12.78 25.93 4.73
N VAL A 651 13.79 25.26 4.17
CA VAL A 651 14.33 24.00 4.72
C VAL A 651 15.03 24.31 6.04
N GLU A 652 15.79 25.40 6.15
CA GLU A 652 16.30 25.79 7.48
C GLU A 652 15.18 26.16 8.46
N LYS A 653 14.13 26.88 8.03
CA LYS A 653 13.00 27.25 8.90
C LYS A 653 12.16 26.06 9.37
N GLU A 654 11.91 25.07 8.52
CA GLU A 654 11.09 23.90 8.85
C GLU A 654 11.73 23.07 9.97
N TYR A 655 13.08 23.06 10.03
CA TYR A 655 13.83 22.42 11.12
C TYR A 655 14.11 23.36 12.30
N ARG A 656 14.21 24.68 12.10
CA ARG A 656 14.25 25.68 13.20
C ARG A 656 12.91 25.83 13.92
N LEU A 657 11.77 25.53 13.31
CA LEU A 657 10.47 25.54 14.00
C LEU A 657 10.35 24.42 15.05
N ILE A 658 11.27 23.44 15.03
CA ILE A 658 11.43 22.42 16.06
C ILE A 658 12.25 22.99 17.25
N GLU A 659 12.99 24.08 17.05
CA GLU A 659 13.73 24.83 18.08
C GLU A 659 12.78 25.76 18.87
N GLY A 660 11.95 25.19 19.73
CA GLY A 660 11.50 25.95 20.89
C GLY A 660 12.64 25.99 21.90
N HIS A 661 13.49 27.02 21.85
CA HIS A 661 14.21 27.72 22.94
C HIS A 661 15.51 28.35 22.40
N GLU A 662 15.50 29.68 22.26
CA GLU A 662 16.72 30.49 22.07
C GLU A 662 17.51 30.52 23.39
N GLY A 663 18.75 30.02 23.36
CA GLY A 663 19.76 30.20 24.40
C GLY A 663 21.11 30.42 23.73
N SER A 664 21.78 31.52 24.08
CA SER A 664 23.11 31.90 23.62
C SER A 664 24.13 30.79 23.82
N VAL A 665 24.83 30.40 22.75
CA VAL A 665 25.95 29.45 22.80
C VAL A 665 27.15 30.12 23.45
N ASP A 666 27.35 29.89 24.75
CA ASP A 666 28.65 30.03 25.39
C ASP A 666 29.43 28.74 25.10
N SER A 667 30.59 28.89 24.50
CA SER A 667 31.48 27.78 24.15
C SER A 667 32.18 27.31 25.42
N ASP A 668 31.69 26.25 26.09
CA ASP A 668 32.52 25.33 26.91
C ASP A 668 31.77 24.18 27.63
N GLU A 669 30.47 23.94 27.42
CA GLU A 669 29.73 22.89 28.14
C GLU A 669 29.24 21.74 27.23
N TRP A 670 29.60 20.51 27.62
CA TRP A 670 29.28 19.27 26.92
C TRP A 670 27.77 18.98 27.01
N GLU A 671 27.00 19.44 26.04
CA GLU A 671 25.60 19.02 25.90
C GLU A 671 25.50 17.68 25.15
N ILE A 672 24.88 16.71 25.82
CA ILE A 672 24.44 15.45 25.23
C ILE A 672 23.43 15.81 24.13
N LEU A 673 23.83 15.63 22.86
CA LEU A 673 22.94 15.94 21.74
C LEU A 673 21.72 15.00 21.76
N PRO A 674 20.49 15.52 21.68
CA PRO A 674 19.31 14.69 21.49
C PRO A 674 19.38 13.99 20.12
N SER A 675 18.91 12.75 20.08
CA SER A 675 18.79 11.88 18.90
C SER A 675 17.72 12.37 17.90
N SER A 676 17.75 13.65 17.53
CA SER A 676 16.83 14.25 16.56
C SER A 676 17.42 14.25 15.15
N SER A 677 16.57 14.14 14.13
CA SER A 677 16.94 14.18 12.71
C SER A 677 17.76 15.42 12.29
N TYR A 678 17.72 16.49 13.09
CA TYR A 678 18.46 17.73 12.84
C TYR A 678 19.95 17.63 13.20
N SER A 679 20.33 16.88 14.24
CA SER A 679 21.75 16.65 14.54
C SER A 679 22.40 15.79 13.46
N ASP A 680 21.66 14.82 12.91
CA ASP A 680 22.10 14.02 11.77
C ASP A 680 22.21 14.83 10.47
N TRP A 681 21.25 15.70 10.15
CA TRP A 681 21.36 16.57 8.97
C TRP A 681 22.64 17.42 9.00
N LYS A 682 23.00 17.98 10.18
CA LYS A 682 24.25 18.72 10.36
C LYS A 682 25.47 17.82 10.15
N LEU A 683 25.45 16.60 10.68
CA LEU A 683 26.52 15.62 10.46
C LEU A 683 26.68 15.29 8.98
N GLU A 684 25.58 15.12 8.26
CA GLU A 684 25.57 14.67 6.87
C GLU A 684 25.89 15.78 5.84
N GLN A 685 26.04 17.04 6.27
CA GLN A 685 26.59 18.12 5.43
C GLN A 685 28.03 17.83 4.99
N ASN A 686 28.80 17.14 5.84
CA ASN A 686 30.08 16.60 5.45
C ASN A 686 29.87 15.28 4.68
N PRO A 687 30.35 15.16 3.43
CA PRO A 687 30.06 14.00 2.59
C PRO A 687 30.64 12.68 3.12
N ILE A 688 31.76 12.72 3.86
CA ILE A 688 32.36 11.53 4.49
C ILE A 688 31.50 11.09 5.68
N SER A 689 31.09 12.04 6.52
CA SER A 689 30.19 11.79 7.64
C SER A 689 28.83 11.28 7.14
N GLY A 690 28.29 11.86 6.07
CA GLY A 690 27.09 11.39 5.37
C GLY A 690 27.17 9.93 4.93
N PHE A 691 28.28 9.54 4.32
CA PHE A 691 28.53 8.14 3.98
C PHE A 691 28.55 7.23 5.21
N LEU A 692 29.24 7.64 6.29
CA LEU A 692 29.33 6.83 7.51
C LEU A 692 27.96 6.68 8.22
N SER A 693 27.14 7.73 8.22
CA SER A 693 25.76 7.69 8.71
C SER A 693 24.89 6.74 7.89
N LEU A 694 24.98 6.80 6.55
CA LEU A 694 24.27 5.87 5.68
C LEU A 694 24.73 4.42 5.91
N LEU A 695 26.05 4.18 6.00
CA LEU A 695 26.61 2.86 6.28
C LEU A 695 26.07 2.31 7.61
N LYS A 696 26.09 3.12 8.67
CA LYS A 696 25.52 2.78 9.99
C LYS A 696 24.08 2.32 9.85
N ASN A 697 23.25 3.10 9.16
CA ASN A 697 21.83 2.81 9.03
C ASN A 697 21.56 1.54 8.20
N ILE A 698 22.33 1.30 7.14
CA ILE A 698 22.19 0.10 6.28
C ILE A 698 22.59 -1.20 6.99
N ILE A 699 23.59 -1.16 7.88
CA ILE A 699 24.04 -2.34 8.63
C ILE A 699 23.28 -2.55 9.95
N ALA A 700 22.69 -1.50 10.52
CA ALA A 700 21.86 -1.61 11.71
C ALA A 700 20.68 -2.57 11.45
N GLY A 701 20.49 -3.57 12.31
CA GLY A 701 19.38 -4.53 12.20
C GLY A 701 19.39 -5.44 10.96
N SER A 702 20.44 -5.46 10.14
CA SER A 702 20.55 -6.33 8.95
C SER A 702 21.75 -7.28 9.04
N PRO A 703 21.56 -8.55 9.45
CA PRO A 703 22.66 -9.50 9.57
C PRO A 703 23.30 -9.82 8.22
N VAL A 704 22.51 -9.84 7.14
CA VAL A 704 23.01 -10.08 5.77
C VAL A 704 24.00 -9.00 5.35
N ASN A 705 23.67 -7.72 5.60
CA ASN A 705 24.54 -6.60 5.24
C ASN A 705 25.82 -6.58 6.09
N GLN A 706 25.71 -6.92 7.38
CA GLN A 706 26.85 -7.06 8.28
C GLN A 706 27.81 -8.17 7.82
N GLU A 707 27.28 -9.33 7.42
CA GLU A 707 28.08 -10.46 6.95
C GLU A 707 28.77 -10.15 5.62
N GLN A 708 28.06 -9.53 4.67
CA GLN A 708 28.66 -9.10 3.40
C GLN A 708 29.81 -8.12 3.61
N LEU A 709 29.64 -7.12 4.49
CA LEU A 709 30.68 -6.15 4.81
C LEU A 709 31.94 -6.83 5.37
N MET A 710 31.77 -7.92 6.13
CA MET A 710 32.87 -8.70 6.70
C MET A 710 33.55 -9.62 5.68
N LYS A 711 32.79 -10.39 4.91
CA LYS A 711 33.31 -11.40 3.96
C LYS A 711 34.28 -10.84 2.93
N ASN A 712 34.10 -9.58 2.54
CA ASN A 712 34.90 -8.94 1.49
C ASN A 712 35.89 -7.90 2.01
N ASN A 713 36.23 -7.92 3.31
CA ASN A 713 37.11 -6.93 3.95
C ASN A 713 36.64 -5.48 3.75
N GLY A 714 35.33 -5.23 3.74
CA GLY A 714 34.77 -3.93 3.41
C GLY A 714 35.22 -2.81 4.34
N LEU A 715 35.31 -3.07 5.65
CA LEU A 715 35.82 -2.10 6.64
C LEU A 715 37.30 -1.74 6.43
N LEU A 716 38.12 -2.69 5.96
CA LEU A 716 39.51 -2.40 5.58
C LEU A 716 39.56 -1.47 4.37
N ILE A 717 38.74 -1.73 3.35
CA ILE A 717 38.65 -0.89 2.15
C ILE A 717 38.21 0.53 2.52
N ILE A 718 37.15 0.67 3.33
CA ILE A 718 36.70 1.97 3.86
C ILE A 718 37.84 2.67 4.60
N GLY A 719 38.55 1.97 5.50
CA GLY A 719 39.69 2.52 6.21
C GLY A 719 40.78 3.04 5.27
N VAL A 720 41.09 2.31 4.19
CA VAL A 720 42.05 2.75 3.17
C VAL A 720 41.53 3.97 2.39
N LEU A 721 40.26 4.00 1.99
CA LEU A 721 39.65 5.14 1.29
C LEU A 721 39.67 6.41 2.17
N LEU A 722 39.36 6.27 3.47
CA LEU A 722 39.45 7.37 4.42
C LEU A 722 40.87 7.92 4.58
N THR A 723 41.91 7.09 4.46
CA THR A 723 43.30 7.61 4.47
C THR A 723 43.66 8.44 3.23
N LYS A 724 42.95 8.23 2.11
CA LYS A 724 43.12 9.00 0.88
C LYS A 724 42.32 10.31 0.86
N ALA A 725 41.36 10.47 1.77
CA ALA A 725 40.56 11.69 1.87
C ALA A 725 41.38 12.93 2.21
N LYS A 726 40.91 14.08 1.74
CA LYS A 726 41.56 15.37 1.99
C LYS A 726 41.45 15.76 3.48
N PRO A 727 42.52 16.34 4.08
CA PRO A 727 42.56 16.72 5.49
C PRO A 727 41.38 17.55 6.01
N HIS A 728 40.85 18.46 5.18
CA HIS A 728 39.77 19.37 5.57
C HIS A 728 38.41 18.67 5.70
N LEU A 729 38.22 17.53 5.04
CA LEU A 729 36.99 16.73 5.09
C LEU A 729 36.93 15.82 6.32
N ILE A 730 38.05 15.61 7.02
CA ILE A 730 38.09 14.83 8.27
C ILE A 730 37.96 15.82 9.44
N ASP A 731 36.72 16.18 9.75
CA ASP A 731 36.32 17.15 10.77
C ASP A 731 35.62 16.47 11.98
N VAL A 732 35.06 17.29 12.89
CA VAL A 732 34.35 16.82 14.09
C VAL A 732 33.09 16.00 13.71
N ASN A 733 32.44 16.31 12.59
CA ASN A 733 31.28 15.57 12.11
C ASN A 733 31.66 14.12 11.76
N VAL A 734 32.81 13.92 11.11
CA VAL A 734 33.34 12.57 10.83
C VAL A 734 33.63 11.82 12.13
N LEU A 735 34.20 12.48 13.14
CA LEU A 735 34.46 11.87 14.45
C LEU A 735 33.15 11.40 15.12
N MET A 736 32.13 12.25 15.12
CA MET A 736 30.81 11.92 15.66
C MET A 736 30.12 10.80 14.89
N ALA A 737 30.20 10.78 13.55
CA ALA A 737 29.65 9.70 12.74
C ALA A 737 30.34 8.35 13.03
N VAL A 738 31.66 8.35 13.21
CA VAL A 738 32.40 7.16 13.66
C VAL A 738 31.95 6.73 15.07
N GLN A 739 31.72 7.68 15.99
CA GLN A 739 31.21 7.37 17.32
C GLN A 739 29.85 6.65 17.25
N LEU A 740 28.89 7.19 16.49
CA LEU A 740 27.56 6.58 16.34
C LEU A 740 27.64 5.19 15.71
N LEU A 741 28.58 4.99 14.78
CA LEU A 741 28.83 3.70 14.14
C LEU A 741 29.40 2.67 15.15
N VAL A 742 30.31 3.08 16.05
CA VAL A 742 30.85 2.24 17.12
C VAL A 742 29.78 1.90 18.17
N GLU A 743 28.96 2.87 18.56
CA GLU A 743 27.86 2.67 19.51
C GLU A 743 26.86 1.65 18.98
N MET A 744 26.46 1.79 17.71
CA MET A 744 25.60 0.80 17.04
C MET A 744 26.26 -0.59 17.00
N ALA A 745 27.57 -0.68 16.74
CA ALA A 745 28.31 -1.95 16.77
C ALA A 745 28.44 -2.58 18.17
N ARG A 746 28.17 -1.84 19.26
CA ARG A 746 28.11 -2.36 20.63
C ARG A 746 26.93 -3.30 20.82
N ASP A 747 25.79 -2.93 20.23
CA ASP A 747 24.50 -3.60 20.43
C ASP A 747 24.31 -4.78 19.47
N ILE A 748 25.13 -4.89 18.43
CA ILE A 748 25.10 -6.02 17.49
C ILE A 748 25.74 -7.28 18.13
N PRO A 749 25.09 -8.46 18.05
CA PRO A 749 25.64 -9.74 18.49
C PRO A 749 26.71 -10.32 17.53
N ASN A 750 27.64 -9.49 17.02
CA ASN A 750 28.71 -9.90 16.12
C ASN A 750 30.07 -9.30 16.57
N PRO A 751 30.86 -10.03 17.37
CA PRO A 751 32.11 -9.51 17.92
C PRO A 751 33.19 -9.27 16.85
N ALA A 752 33.15 -10.01 15.73
CA ALA A 752 34.12 -9.87 14.64
C ALA A 752 33.96 -8.56 13.88
N LEU A 753 32.70 -8.15 13.61
CA LEU A 753 32.39 -6.85 12.99
C LEU A 753 32.91 -5.71 13.86
N ARG A 754 32.63 -5.79 15.17
CA ARG A 754 33.08 -4.80 16.15
C ARG A 754 34.61 -4.68 16.19
N GLN A 755 35.33 -5.81 16.24
CA GLN A 755 36.79 -5.82 16.24
C GLN A 755 37.37 -5.20 14.95
N SER A 756 36.82 -5.56 13.79
CA SER A 756 37.24 -5.03 12.49
C SER A 756 37.03 -3.51 12.40
N LEU A 757 35.91 -3.02 12.93
CA LEU A 757 35.59 -1.59 12.97
C LEU A 757 36.58 -0.80 13.84
N PHE A 758 36.91 -1.35 15.00
CA PHE A 758 37.95 -0.79 15.86
C PHE A 758 39.31 -0.77 15.18
N GLN A 759 39.72 -1.87 14.54
CA GLN A 759 41.03 -2.02 13.94
C GLN A 759 41.24 -1.11 12.71
N HIS A 760 40.26 -1.05 11.81
CA HIS A 760 40.43 -0.43 10.50
C HIS A 760 39.95 1.02 10.41
N ILE A 761 39.03 1.44 11.28
CA ILE A 761 38.49 2.80 11.32
C ILE A 761 38.97 3.52 12.58
N LEU A 762 38.53 3.10 13.78
CA LEU A 762 38.74 3.91 15.00
C LEU A 762 40.22 4.01 15.41
N PHE A 763 40.95 2.89 15.49
CA PHE A 763 42.37 2.86 15.89
C PHE A 763 43.34 3.00 14.70
N ASN A 764 42.84 3.32 13.51
CA ASN A 764 43.70 3.56 12.36
C ASN A 764 44.27 4.98 12.39
N PHE A 765 45.40 5.15 13.08
CA PHE A 765 46.08 6.44 13.25
C PHE A 765 46.42 7.15 11.93
N ARG A 766 46.51 6.43 10.80
CA ARG A 766 46.78 7.05 9.50
C ARG A 766 45.64 7.97 9.06
N ILE A 767 44.40 7.67 9.44
CA ILE A 767 43.22 8.51 9.17
C ILE A 767 43.32 9.79 10.02
N TRP A 768 43.45 9.63 11.33
CA TRP A 768 43.43 10.75 12.29
C TRP A 768 44.67 11.64 12.25
N SER A 769 45.83 11.13 11.84
CA SER A 769 47.04 11.94 11.67
C SER A 769 46.89 13.03 10.60
N ARG A 770 45.88 12.90 9.72
CA ARG A 770 45.59 13.83 8.63
C ARG A 770 44.41 14.75 8.91
N SER A 771 43.68 14.58 10.02
CA SER A 771 42.49 15.39 10.36
C SER A 771 42.82 16.86 10.64
N GLN A 772 41.81 17.70 10.84
CA GLN A 772 42.01 19.09 11.23
C GLN A 772 42.71 19.22 12.60
N PHE A 773 43.44 20.33 12.80
CA PHE A 773 44.32 20.55 13.97
C PHE A 773 43.63 20.37 15.33
N HIS A 774 42.38 20.81 15.48
CA HIS A 774 41.59 20.68 16.71
C HIS A 774 41.33 19.21 17.10
N ILE A 775 41.16 18.32 16.13
CA ILE A 775 40.96 16.88 16.35
C ILE A 775 42.27 16.19 16.76
N ARG A 776 43.41 16.70 16.27
CA ARG A 776 44.75 16.13 16.55
C ARG A 776 45.24 16.39 17.97
N ILE A 777 44.82 17.47 18.63
CA ILE A 777 45.45 17.97 19.87
C ILE A 777 44.70 17.62 21.15
N GLY A 778 43.40 17.31 21.09
CA GLY A 778 42.64 16.99 22.30
C GLY A 778 41.58 15.91 22.09
N GLU A 779 40.74 16.03 21.06
CA GLU A 779 39.51 15.24 20.96
C GLU A 779 39.75 13.78 20.59
N ALA A 780 40.55 13.45 19.57
CA ALA A 780 40.76 12.05 19.21
C ALA A 780 41.49 11.27 20.32
N VAL A 781 42.51 11.87 20.95
CA VAL A 781 43.29 11.20 22.02
C VAL A 781 42.49 11.11 23.32
N ALA A 782 41.77 12.16 23.73
CA ALA A 782 40.91 12.09 24.91
C ALA A 782 39.68 11.19 24.69
N PHE A 783 39.10 11.16 23.49
CA PHE A 783 37.99 10.26 23.12
C PHE A 783 38.43 8.79 23.11
N LEU A 784 39.58 8.49 22.48
CA LEU A 784 40.17 7.15 22.49
C LEU A 784 40.56 6.72 23.91
N CYS A 785 41.09 7.62 24.75
CA CYS A 785 41.52 7.32 26.13
C CYS A 785 40.36 7.23 27.14
N ASN A 786 39.40 8.15 27.15
CA ASN A 786 38.30 8.17 28.13
C ASN A 786 37.30 7.02 27.92
N ARG A 787 37.10 6.57 26.68
CA ARG A 787 36.28 5.39 26.39
C ARG A 787 37.08 4.08 26.39
N TRP A 788 38.39 4.04 26.23
CA TRP A 788 39.12 2.78 26.48
C TRP A 788 38.88 2.22 27.90
N TYR A 789 38.71 3.10 28.89
CA TYR A 789 38.48 2.73 30.29
C TYR A 789 37.06 2.29 30.64
N SER A 790 36.05 2.68 29.85
CA SER A 790 34.64 2.33 30.12
C SER A 790 34.19 1.04 29.39
N TRP A 791 35.05 0.47 28.54
CA TRP A 791 34.71 -0.59 27.60
C TRP A 791 35.50 -1.89 27.86
N TYR A 792 36.26 -1.91 28.97
CA TYR A 792 36.82 -3.07 29.63
C TYR A 792 36.04 -3.40 30.90
#